data_AF-A0A8C8I619-F1
#
_entry.id   AF-A0A8C8I619-F1
#
_cell.length_a   1.000
_cell.length_b   1.000
_cell.length_c   1.000
_cell.angle_alpha   90.00
_cell.angle_beta   90.00
_cell.angle_gamma   90.00
#
_symmetry.space_group_name_H-M   'P 1'
#
loop_
_entity.id
_entity.type
_entity.pdbx_description
1 polymer ?
#
loop_
_entity_poly.entity_id
_entity_poly.type
_entity_poly.pdbx_seq_one_letter_code
_entity_poly.pdbx_strand_id
1 'polypeptide(L)'
;MGDKDSVEKYLENNPQFAKEYFDKKLRPEFISTAFTENLEIKDLTSFKDVSQIQEANLIFDLVKEMQSEIVMEKALHKVLQRVCMILNADRCSYFDLRSRNGIPELTTMLFNVTPGTKFEENLVNPTGEIVFPIDMGVVGYTAHSKKMQNIPDVTKNNRFSDFVDKQTGYKTKNMLTYPIMADKECLGVVMALNKIGAEEFSKADEELWNKYMVFAHVIALQHHTAYMYNVESRRSQVLLWSASKVFEELTDIERQFHKALYTVRIYLNCERYSVGLLDMTKEKEFYDEWPVKLGDVPPYSGPKTPDGREVIFYKIIDYLLEGPKEEIKVIPGPPIDHWALVSGLPTYVSENGFICNMMNVAADDYFTFQKEAVDETGFVIKNVLSLPIVNKKEEIVGIATFFNRKDGKPFDEHDEQITEALTQFLGWSVLNCDTYDRLNRMEWRKDIAQEMLMCQSRCTNTEMQSILEKFDAEPEDCDQKEMYKLLRSNCPVAIDVDLLLFSFSDFPVTEHGLIMCGIRCFFELNVVEKFKVPAETLTRWMYTVRKGYRDITYHNWRHGFNVGQTMFCLLQTGRLRKYYSDLDAFAMVAAAFCHDIDHRGTNNLYQTNGSPLAKLHGSSIMERHHLEYSKTLMAEESLNIFVNLQKRQFETVQHLFDVCIIATDLALYFKKRTMFQNIVNATEPMETEKDKVDHISNNAIRKEIIMAMMMTGCDLSAITKPWEVQSKVALMVAAEFWEQGDLERSVLDQQPIPMMDRNCAAELPKMQCGFIQFVCAFVYKEFSRFHVEITPMFDGLNNNLKNWKELADIHAAKMAAIEEEKKKLEAPAVDSAISTTPVADGCKKSSTQPCNLHRQTFAVEWTY
;
A
#
# COMPACT_ATOMS: atom_id res chain seq x y z
N MET A 1 45.64 75.35 -35.25
CA MET A 1 44.60 75.40 -34.19
C MET A 1 44.12 76.84 -34.12
N GLY A 2 42.88 77.10 -34.54
CA GLY A 2 42.29 78.43 -34.43
C GLY A 2 41.96 78.75 -32.97
N ASP A 3 42.11 80.01 -32.58
CA ASP A 3 41.75 80.51 -31.25
C ASP A 3 40.26 80.21 -30.95
N LYS A 4 39.95 79.88 -29.68
CA LYS A 4 38.62 79.48 -29.22
C LYS A 4 37.57 80.55 -29.51
N ASP A 5 37.92 81.83 -29.35
CA ASP A 5 37.01 82.95 -29.65
C ASP A 5 36.70 83.03 -31.14
N SER A 6 37.67 82.66 -31.99
CA SER A 6 37.50 82.63 -33.44
C SER A 6 36.54 81.53 -33.91
N VAL A 7 36.56 80.37 -33.24
CA VAL A 7 35.63 79.26 -33.54
C VAL A 7 34.22 79.55 -33.01
N GLU A 8 34.10 80.13 -31.81
CA GLU A 8 32.81 80.53 -31.24
C GLU A 8 32.15 81.62 -32.09
N LYS A 9 32.88 82.66 -32.50
CA LYS A 9 32.37 83.66 -33.45
C LYS A 9 31.96 83.06 -34.79
N TYR A 10 32.67 82.05 -35.29
CA TYR A 10 32.30 81.42 -36.56
C TYR A 10 30.99 80.63 -36.44
N LEU A 11 30.80 79.91 -35.33
CA LEU A 11 29.59 79.13 -35.06
C LEU A 11 28.38 80.04 -34.75
N GLU A 12 28.56 81.13 -34.01
CA GLU A 12 27.50 82.13 -33.75
C GLU A 12 27.03 82.83 -35.03
N ASN A 13 27.95 83.12 -35.95
CA ASN A 13 27.63 83.78 -37.22
C ASN A 13 27.12 82.80 -38.30
N ASN A 14 27.28 81.48 -38.11
CA ASN A 14 26.82 80.46 -39.05
C ASN A 14 25.98 79.37 -38.36
N PRO A 15 24.83 79.72 -37.74
CA PRO A 15 23.99 78.78 -37.02
C PRO A 15 23.45 77.67 -37.93
N GLN A 16 23.30 77.94 -39.23
CA GLN A 16 22.90 76.95 -40.24
C GLN A 16 23.95 75.86 -40.42
N PHE A 17 25.25 76.21 -40.44
CA PHE A 17 26.35 75.26 -40.58
C PHE A 17 26.53 74.43 -39.31
N ALA A 18 26.42 75.05 -38.13
CA ALA A 18 26.41 74.34 -36.86
C ALA A 18 25.24 73.35 -36.79
N LYS A 19 24.05 73.77 -37.23
CA LYS A 19 22.86 72.93 -37.32
C LYS A 19 23.02 71.80 -38.34
N GLU A 20 23.55 72.05 -39.54
CA GLU A 20 23.82 71.01 -40.54
C GLU A 20 24.91 70.02 -40.09
N TYR A 21 25.95 70.50 -39.40
CA TYR A 21 27.00 69.67 -38.82
C TYR A 21 26.44 68.76 -37.72
N PHE A 22 25.61 69.31 -36.81
CA PHE A 22 24.92 68.54 -35.78
C PHE A 22 23.89 67.58 -36.38
N ASP A 23 23.14 68.02 -37.39
CA ASP A 23 22.13 67.24 -38.11
C ASP A 23 22.77 66.08 -38.90
N LYS A 24 24.01 66.22 -39.38
CA LYS A 24 24.76 65.13 -40.04
C LYS A 24 25.40 64.12 -39.08
N LYS A 25 25.73 64.52 -37.85
CA LYS A 25 26.53 63.69 -36.92
C LYS A 25 25.75 63.13 -35.73
N LEU A 26 24.66 63.78 -35.30
CA LEU A 26 24.02 63.54 -34.00
C LEU A 26 22.47 63.46 -34.06
N ARG A 27 21.84 63.54 -35.24
CA ARG A 27 20.38 63.39 -35.34
C ARG A 27 19.93 61.95 -35.08
N PRO A 28 18.83 61.73 -34.32
CA PRO A 28 18.27 60.42 -34.05
C PRO A 28 17.96 59.60 -35.30
N GLU A 29 17.55 60.23 -36.41
CA GLU A 29 17.26 59.55 -37.69
C GLU A 29 18.52 58.98 -38.36
N PHE A 30 19.67 59.67 -38.29
CA PHE A 30 20.93 59.14 -38.83
C PHE A 30 21.49 58.01 -37.97
N ILE A 31 21.35 58.15 -36.65
CA ILE A 31 21.73 57.11 -35.69
C ILE A 31 20.80 55.90 -35.87
N SER A 32 19.48 56.10 -36.00
CA SER A 32 18.56 55.00 -36.23
C SER A 32 18.85 54.29 -37.55
N THR A 33 19.09 55.02 -38.64
CA THR A 33 19.44 54.46 -39.96
C THR A 33 20.75 53.66 -39.90
N ALA A 34 21.77 54.16 -39.17
CA ALA A 34 23.03 53.44 -38.94
C ALA A 34 22.86 52.14 -38.13
N PHE A 35 21.81 52.03 -37.32
CA PHE A 35 21.45 50.82 -36.54
C PHE A 35 20.30 49.99 -37.16
N THR A 36 19.70 50.40 -38.30
CA THR A 36 18.62 49.65 -38.99
C THR A 36 19.05 48.94 -40.26
N GLU A 37 20.10 49.38 -40.96
CA GLU A 37 20.59 48.67 -42.15
C GLU A 37 21.53 47.52 -41.79
N ASN A 38 21.18 46.29 -42.20
CA ASN A 38 22.08 45.14 -42.21
C ASN A 38 23.23 45.42 -43.19
N LEU A 39 24.40 45.76 -42.67
CA LEU A 39 25.59 46.00 -43.50
C LEU A 39 26.16 44.69 -44.04
N GLU A 40 25.96 44.44 -45.34
CA GLU A 40 26.89 43.63 -46.15
C GLU A 40 28.14 44.48 -46.44
N ILE A 41 29.23 44.20 -45.72
CA ILE A 41 30.51 44.92 -45.89
C ILE A 41 31.20 44.39 -47.14
N LYS A 42 31.22 45.19 -48.21
CA LYS A 42 31.78 44.82 -49.53
C LYS A 42 33.28 45.05 -49.71
N ASP A 43 34.00 45.62 -48.75
CA ASP A 43 35.43 45.92 -48.93
C ASP A 43 36.28 45.51 -47.70
N LEU A 44 37.13 44.50 -47.91
CA LEU A 44 37.98 43.84 -46.89
C LEU A 44 39.30 44.60 -46.63
N THR A 45 39.55 45.73 -47.30
CA THR A 45 40.91 46.28 -47.44
C THR A 45 41.26 47.51 -46.57
N SER A 46 40.33 48.12 -45.82
CA SER A 46 40.63 49.31 -44.99
C SER A 46 40.47 49.09 -43.47
N PHE A 47 40.87 47.93 -42.95
CA PHE A 47 40.61 47.52 -41.55
C PHE A 47 41.47 48.17 -40.45
N LYS A 48 42.43 49.04 -40.79
CA LYS A 48 43.36 49.61 -39.77
C LYS A 48 42.73 50.68 -38.87
N ASP A 49 41.62 51.28 -39.28
CA ASP A 49 40.86 52.25 -38.48
C ASP A 49 39.38 51.84 -38.47
N VAL A 50 39.00 50.88 -37.62
CA VAL A 50 37.57 50.65 -37.33
C VAL A 50 37.04 51.97 -36.76
N SER A 51 36.15 52.65 -37.49
CA SER A 51 35.57 53.87 -36.94
C SER A 51 34.79 53.50 -35.67
N GLN A 52 34.80 54.34 -34.63
CA GLN A 52 34.06 54.10 -33.39
C GLN A 52 32.57 53.77 -33.64
N ILE A 53 32.01 54.22 -34.76
CA ILE A 53 30.65 53.93 -35.22
C ILE A 53 30.51 52.47 -35.70
N GLN A 54 31.50 51.95 -36.44
CA GLN A 54 31.51 50.55 -36.88
C GLN A 54 31.67 49.59 -35.70
N GLU A 55 32.53 49.92 -34.73
CA GLU A 55 32.66 49.13 -33.50
C GLU A 55 31.35 49.14 -32.70
N ALA A 56 30.69 50.31 -32.57
CA ALA A 56 29.40 50.42 -31.89
C ALA A 56 28.29 49.62 -32.58
N ASN A 57 28.24 49.61 -33.92
CA ASN A 57 27.28 48.80 -34.68
C ASN A 57 27.53 47.30 -34.50
N LEU A 58 28.80 46.86 -34.52
CA LEU A 58 29.14 45.45 -34.25
C LEU A 58 28.73 45.03 -32.85
N ILE A 59 28.98 45.86 -31.83
CA ILE A 59 28.51 45.59 -30.46
C ILE A 59 26.99 45.49 -30.41
N PHE A 60 26.27 46.40 -31.08
CA PHE A 60 24.81 46.38 -31.12
C PHE A 60 24.26 45.10 -31.76
N ASP A 61 24.84 44.67 -32.88
CA ASP A 61 24.54 43.37 -33.51
C ASP A 61 24.76 42.21 -32.54
N LEU A 62 25.91 42.18 -31.84
CA LEU A 62 26.22 41.12 -30.87
C LEU A 62 25.23 41.09 -29.69
N VAL A 63 24.83 42.26 -29.16
CA VAL A 63 23.81 42.36 -28.11
C VAL A 63 22.46 41.86 -28.61
N LYS A 64 22.09 42.16 -29.87
CA LYS A 64 20.86 41.67 -30.48
C LYS A 64 20.86 40.14 -30.61
N GLU A 65 21.99 39.54 -30.97
CA GLU A 65 22.10 38.08 -31.00
C GLU A 65 22.01 37.45 -29.59
N MET A 66 22.56 38.09 -28.55
CA MET A 66 22.38 37.64 -27.17
C MET A 66 20.91 37.64 -26.73
N GLN A 67 20.10 38.59 -27.19
CA GLN A 67 18.67 38.68 -26.86
C GLN A 67 17.79 37.77 -27.71
N SER A 68 18.33 37.18 -28.77
CA SER A 68 17.56 36.38 -29.69
C SER A 68 17.25 35.00 -29.09
N GLU A 69 15.99 34.55 -29.14
CA GLU A 69 15.58 33.17 -28.76
C GLU A 69 16.00 32.15 -29.84
N ILE A 70 17.22 32.26 -30.34
CA ILE A 70 17.74 31.44 -31.44
C ILE A 70 18.53 30.25 -30.87
N VAL A 71 18.50 29.13 -31.61
CA VAL A 71 19.43 28.00 -31.51
C VAL A 71 20.86 28.50 -31.23
N MET A 72 21.46 28.05 -30.13
CA MET A 72 22.73 28.56 -29.61
C MET A 72 23.86 28.56 -30.64
N GLU A 73 23.94 27.48 -31.44
CA GLU A 73 24.89 27.30 -32.54
C GLU A 73 24.83 28.47 -33.55
N LYS A 74 23.64 28.97 -33.88
CA LYS A 74 23.46 30.07 -34.85
C LYS A 74 23.89 31.41 -34.27
N ALA A 75 23.55 31.66 -33.00
CA ALA A 75 23.95 32.87 -32.31
C ALA A 75 25.48 32.90 -32.13
N LEU A 76 26.08 31.80 -31.67
CA LEU A 76 27.54 31.65 -31.59
C LEU A 76 28.22 31.82 -32.95
N HIS A 77 27.69 31.22 -34.02
CA HIS A 77 28.25 31.37 -35.37
C HIS A 77 28.38 32.84 -35.74
N LYS A 78 27.32 33.65 -35.60
CA LYS A 78 27.38 35.09 -35.88
C LYS A 78 28.38 35.83 -35.00
N VAL A 79 28.45 35.51 -33.70
CA VAL A 79 29.46 36.10 -32.81
C VAL A 79 30.87 35.79 -33.32
N LEU A 80 31.14 34.53 -33.65
CA LEU A 80 32.43 34.10 -34.19
C LEU A 80 32.78 34.80 -35.50
N GLN A 81 31.81 35.04 -36.39
CA GLN A 81 32.03 35.82 -37.62
C GLN A 81 32.47 37.24 -37.32
N ARG A 82 31.73 37.95 -36.43
CA ARG A 82 32.06 39.33 -36.07
C ARG A 82 33.41 39.43 -35.38
N VAL A 83 33.72 38.48 -34.48
CA VAL A 83 35.01 38.45 -33.80
C VAL A 83 36.15 38.12 -34.77
N CYS A 84 35.95 37.18 -35.70
CA CYS A 84 36.94 36.86 -36.74
C CYS A 84 37.31 38.11 -37.55
N MET A 85 36.31 38.95 -37.87
CA MET A 85 36.51 40.25 -38.54
C MET A 85 37.28 41.24 -37.67
N ILE A 86 36.84 41.45 -36.42
CA ILE A 86 37.44 42.40 -35.48
C ILE A 86 38.91 42.03 -35.19
N LEU A 87 39.19 40.75 -35.02
CA LEU A 87 40.53 40.23 -34.75
C LEU A 87 41.39 40.08 -36.01
N ASN A 88 40.82 40.29 -37.21
CA ASN A 88 41.48 40.00 -38.49
C ASN A 88 42.14 38.60 -38.51
N ALA A 89 41.43 37.59 -38.02
CA ALA A 89 41.87 36.19 -38.05
C ALA A 89 41.36 35.50 -39.32
N ASP A 90 42.05 34.44 -39.76
CA ASP A 90 41.61 33.65 -40.93
C ASP A 90 40.36 32.85 -40.61
N ARG A 91 40.34 32.17 -39.44
CA ARG A 91 39.25 31.27 -39.05
C ARG A 91 39.02 31.28 -37.55
N CYS A 92 37.76 31.11 -37.17
CA CYS A 92 37.34 30.80 -35.81
C CYS A 92 36.64 29.44 -35.74
N SER A 93 36.64 28.82 -34.56
CA SER A 93 35.93 27.55 -34.31
C SER A 93 35.51 27.46 -32.84
N TYR A 94 34.47 26.66 -32.57
CA TYR A 94 33.98 26.38 -31.23
C TYR A 94 33.91 24.88 -30.99
N PHE A 95 34.46 24.49 -29.83
CA PHE A 95 34.46 23.14 -29.31
C PHE A 95 33.59 23.09 -28.07
N ASP A 96 32.62 22.20 -28.05
CA ASP A 96 31.76 21.95 -26.89
C ASP A 96 32.41 20.91 -25.97
N LEU A 97 32.24 21.03 -24.65
CA LEU A 97 32.74 20.05 -23.69
C LEU A 97 31.61 19.11 -23.26
N ARG A 98 31.81 17.80 -23.44
CA ARG A 98 30.92 16.75 -22.92
C ARG A 98 31.70 15.73 -22.10
N SER A 99 30.98 14.85 -21.40
CA SER A 99 31.54 13.77 -20.59
C SER A 99 30.99 12.43 -21.05
N ARG A 100 31.85 11.41 -21.11
CA ARG A 100 31.46 10.01 -21.34
C ARG A 100 31.96 9.15 -20.19
N ASN A 101 31.05 8.49 -19.47
CA ASN A 101 31.40 7.64 -18.32
C ASN A 101 32.31 8.38 -17.32
N GLY A 102 32.09 9.69 -17.12
CA GLY A 102 32.90 10.56 -16.27
C GLY A 102 34.22 11.06 -16.87
N ILE A 103 34.53 10.74 -18.14
CA ILE A 103 35.73 11.22 -18.85
C ILE A 103 35.36 12.39 -19.76
N PRO A 104 35.87 13.60 -19.52
CA PRO A 104 35.56 14.77 -20.35
C PRO A 104 36.30 14.76 -21.69
N GLU A 105 35.59 15.16 -22.74
CA GLU A 105 36.07 15.28 -24.10
C GLU A 105 35.49 16.52 -24.81
N LEU A 106 36.27 17.11 -25.70
CA LEU A 106 35.90 18.29 -26.49
C LEU A 106 35.49 17.86 -27.89
N THR A 107 34.34 18.33 -28.38
CA THR A 107 33.80 17.99 -29.69
C THR A 107 33.60 19.24 -30.53
N THR A 108 33.92 19.17 -31.82
CA THR A 108 33.68 20.28 -32.74
C THR A 108 32.20 20.47 -32.98
N MET A 109 31.67 21.65 -32.65
CA MET A 109 30.28 22.02 -32.96
C MET A 109 30.19 23.04 -34.10
N LEU A 110 31.10 24.03 -34.11
CA LEU A 110 31.26 24.99 -35.21
C LEU A 110 32.70 24.97 -35.68
N PHE A 111 32.92 24.71 -36.96
CA PHE A 111 34.27 24.55 -37.51
C PHE A 111 34.47 25.42 -38.76
N ASN A 112 35.67 25.99 -38.91
CA ASN A 112 36.06 26.83 -40.05
C ASN A 112 35.18 28.08 -40.28
N VAL A 113 34.74 28.75 -39.22
CA VAL A 113 33.93 29.98 -39.33
C VAL A 113 34.80 31.12 -39.85
N THR A 114 34.34 31.79 -40.91
CA THR A 114 34.96 32.98 -41.49
C THR A 114 33.94 34.13 -41.55
N PRO A 115 34.36 35.38 -41.79
CA PRO A 115 33.45 36.52 -41.89
C PRO A 115 32.26 36.38 -42.86
N GLY A 116 32.38 35.55 -43.90
CA GLY A 116 31.38 35.43 -44.97
C GLY A 116 30.75 34.04 -45.13
N THR A 117 31.13 33.04 -44.34
CA THR A 117 30.58 31.68 -44.47
C THR A 117 29.15 31.58 -43.93
N LYS A 118 28.35 30.68 -44.49
CA LYS A 118 26.98 30.43 -44.00
C LYS A 118 26.99 29.49 -42.80
N PHE A 119 25.95 29.56 -41.97
CA PHE A 119 25.82 28.71 -40.79
C PHE A 119 25.83 27.22 -41.14
N GLU A 120 25.08 26.84 -42.18
CA GLU A 120 24.90 25.45 -42.59
C GLU A 120 26.20 24.78 -43.07
N GLU A 121 27.17 25.57 -43.54
CA GLU A 121 28.49 25.08 -43.99
C GLU A 121 29.46 24.89 -42.83
N ASN A 122 29.23 25.56 -41.70
CA ASN A 122 30.12 25.53 -40.53
C ASN A 122 29.59 24.67 -39.37
N LEU A 123 28.31 24.32 -39.38
CA LEU A 123 27.72 23.40 -38.42
C LEU A 123 28.25 21.98 -38.65
N VAL A 124 28.80 21.36 -37.61
CA VAL A 124 29.34 20.00 -37.69
C VAL A 124 28.26 18.97 -37.38
N ASN A 125 28.15 17.94 -38.23
CA ASN A 125 27.27 16.80 -37.97
C ASN A 125 27.93 15.87 -36.92
N PRO A 126 27.19 15.38 -35.91
CA PRO A 126 27.72 14.44 -34.91
C PRO A 126 28.45 13.22 -35.48
N THR A 127 28.10 12.72 -36.67
CA THR A 127 28.81 11.58 -37.29
C THR A 127 30.20 11.93 -37.85
N GLY A 128 30.49 13.22 -38.02
CA GLY A 128 31.75 13.73 -38.58
C GLY A 128 32.47 14.68 -37.64
N GLU A 129 32.18 14.62 -36.34
CA GLU A 129 32.81 15.48 -35.35
C GLU A 129 34.26 15.07 -35.08
N ILE A 130 35.09 16.06 -34.76
CA ILE A 130 36.45 15.84 -34.29
C ILE A 130 36.42 15.91 -32.76
N VAL A 131 36.87 14.84 -32.11
CA VAL A 131 36.91 14.73 -30.65
C VAL A 131 38.35 14.85 -30.15
N PHE A 132 38.56 15.71 -29.15
CA PHE A 132 39.83 15.87 -28.45
C PHE A 132 39.68 15.50 -26.98
N PRO A 133 40.58 14.67 -26.43
CA PRO A 133 40.66 14.51 -24.99
C PRO A 133 41.28 15.77 -24.35
N ILE A 134 40.91 16.07 -23.11
CA ILE A 134 41.33 17.31 -22.42
C ILE A 134 42.83 17.38 -22.12
N ASP A 135 43.54 16.25 -22.14
CA ASP A 135 44.97 16.15 -21.89
C ASP A 135 45.82 16.32 -23.16
N MET A 136 45.17 16.42 -24.34
CA MET A 136 45.84 16.55 -25.63
C MET A 136 45.47 17.85 -26.35
N GLY A 137 46.45 18.45 -27.03
CA GLY A 137 46.23 19.65 -27.82
C GLY A 137 46.18 20.93 -27.00
N VAL A 138 46.28 22.07 -27.69
CA VAL A 138 46.15 23.39 -27.06
C VAL A 138 44.70 23.62 -26.59
N VAL A 139 43.71 23.14 -27.35
CA VAL A 139 42.28 23.27 -26.99
C VAL A 139 41.97 22.50 -25.69
N GLY A 140 42.46 21.26 -25.55
CA GLY A 140 42.36 20.48 -24.31
C GLY A 140 43.03 21.17 -23.13
N TYR A 141 44.26 21.68 -23.33
CA TYR A 141 44.95 22.44 -22.29
C TYR A 141 44.21 23.72 -21.87
N THR A 142 43.55 24.41 -22.80
CA THR A 142 42.72 25.59 -22.48
C THR A 142 41.52 25.22 -21.61
N ALA A 143 40.83 24.12 -21.93
CA ALA A 143 39.74 23.61 -21.08
C ALA A 143 40.24 23.19 -19.69
N HIS A 144 41.39 22.51 -19.63
CA HIS A 144 41.98 22.05 -18.37
C HIS A 144 42.50 23.20 -17.49
N SER A 145 43.24 24.15 -18.09
CA SER A 145 43.85 25.28 -17.37
C SER A 145 42.85 26.38 -17.04
N LYS A 146 41.70 26.41 -17.72
CA LYS A 146 40.63 27.42 -17.57
C LYS A 146 41.15 28.84 -17.79
N LYS A 147 42.19 28.96 -18.62
CA LYS A 147 42.85 30.22 -18.96
C LYS A 147 43.06 30.30 -20.47
N MET A 148 42.84 31.50 -20.98
CA MET A 148 43.20 31.90 -22.34
C MET A 148 44.65 31.55 -22.67
N GLN A 149 44.90 31.13 -23.91
CA GLN A 149 46.25 30.90 -24.44
C GLN A 149 46.46 31.71 -25.72
N ASN A 150 47.56 32.45 -25.80
CA ASN A 150 48.08 33.01 -27.05
C ASN A 150 49.34 32.25 -27.44
N ILE A 151 49.32 31.60 -28.60
CA ILE A 151 50.44 30.84 -29.14
C ILE A 151 50.91 31.52 -30.43
N PRO A 152 52.01 32.31 -30.37
CA PRO A 152 52.54 33.03 -31.53
C PRO A 152 53.10 32.14 -32.62
N ASP A 153 53.61 30.96 -32.26
CA ASP A 153 54.16 29.98 -33.20
C ASP A 153 53.86 28.57 -32.70
N VAL A 154 52.94 27.88 -33.38
CA VAL A 154 52.50 26.54 -32.98
C VAL A 154 53.60 25.49 -33.12
N THR A 155 54.60 25.69 -33.99
CA THR A 155 55.70 24.74 -34.20
C THR A 155 56.65 24.65 -33.00
N LYS A 156 56.67 25.70 -32.17
CA LYS A 156 57.48 25.77 -30.94
C LYS A 156 56.73 25.27 -29.71
N ASN A 157 55.44 24.94 -29.83
CA ASN A 157 54.60 24.54 -28.71
C ASN A 157 54.44 23.01 -28.65
N ASN A 158 55.01 22.38 -27.62
CA ASN A 158 54.95 20.92 -27.41
C ASN A 158 53.53 20.38 -27.19
N ARG A 159 52.54 21.25 -26.92
CA ARG A 159 51.13 20.86 -26.72
C ARG A 159 50.31 20.94 -28.01
N PHE A 160 50.87 21.45 -29.11
CA PHE A 160 50.17 21.52 -30.38
C PHE A 160 50.07 20.13 -31.03
N SER A 161 48.91 19.83 -31.61
CA SER A 161 48.66 18.59 -32.36
C SER A 161 48.39 18.96 -33.82
N ASP A 162 49.18 18.38 -34.73
CA ASP A 162 49.05 18.59 -36.18
C ASP A 162 48.04 17.62 -36.84
N PHE A 163 47.30 16.85 -36.04
CA PHE A 163 46.33 15.86 -36.50
C PHE A 163 45.25 16.47 -37.41
N VAL A 164 44.62 17.55 -36.98
CA VAL A 164 43.54 18.22 -37.74
C VAL A 164 44.09 18.92 -38.98
N ASP A 165 45.28 19.51 -38.87
CA ASP A 165 45.99 20.12 -40.00
C ASP A 165 46.25 19.07 -41.10
N LYS A 166 46.71 17.86 -40.74
CA LYS A 166 46.90 16.75 -41.68
C LYS A 166 45.61 16.29 -42.33
N GLN A 167 44.51 16.22 -41.57
CA GLN A 167 43.22 15.77 -42.07
C GLN A 167 42.57 16.78 -43.02
N THR A 168 42.74 18.08 -42.75
CA THR A 168 42.10 19.16 -43.52
C THR A 168 43.00 19.73 -44.62
N GLY A 169 44.31 19.44 -44.60
CA GLY A 169 45.30 20.05 -45.47
C GLY A 169 45.60 21.53 -45.13
N TYR A 170 45.10 22.03 -44.00
CA TYR A 170 45.31 23.38 -43.52
C TYR A 170 46.64 23.50 -42.75
N LYS A 171 47.26 24.69 -42.73
CA LYS A 171 48.49 24.95 -41.98
C LYS A 171 48.27 26.01 -40.92
N THR A 172 48.25 25.59 -39.67
CA THR A 172 48.19 26.48 -38.51
C THR A 172 49.58 27.07 -38.23
N LYS A 173 49.66 28.39 -38.04
CA LYS A 173 50.88 29.15 -37.74
C LYS A 173 50.83 29.73 -36.33
N ASN A 174 49.76 30.44 -36.01
CA ASN A 174 49.50 31.05 -34.71
C ASN A 174 48.04 30.82 -34.29
N MET A 175 47.77 30.81 -32.99
CA MET A 175 46.43 30.55 -32.46
C MET A 175 46.15 31.27 -31.14
N LEU A 176 44.89 31.68 -30.98
CA LEU A 176 44.30 32.18 -29.73
C LEU A 176 43.20 31.25 -29.29
N THR A 177 43.10 31.00 -27.98
CA THR A 177 42.02 30.19 -27.41
C THR A 177 41.40 30.85 -26.19
N TYR A 178 40.11 30.63 -25.98
CA TYR A 178 39.35 31.16 -24.87
C TYR A 178 38.43 30.08 -24.28
N PRO A 179 38.50 29.79 -22.98
CA PRO A 179 37.57 28.89 -22.32
C PRO A 179 36.26 29.62 -21.99
N ILE A 180 35.14 29.02 -22.37
CA ILE A 180 33.83 29.41 -21.86
C ILE A 180 33.62 28.72 -20.52
N MET A 181 33.18 29.46 -19.50
CA MET A 181 33.08 28.97 -18.13
C MET A 181 31.65 29.14 -17.59
N ALA A 182 31.15 28.15 -16.87
CA ALA A 182 30.02 28.29 -15.95
C ALA A 182 30.57 28.15 -14.53
N ASP A 183 30.71 29.27 -13.82
CA ASP A 183 31.39 29.34 -12.52
C ASP A 183 32.80 28.71 -12.52
N LYS A 184 32.91 27.44 -12.13
CA LYS A 184 34.17 26.68 -12.07
C LYS A 184 34.31 25.66 -13.19
N GLU A 185 33.26 25.38 -13.95
CA GLU A 185 33.23 24.35 -15.00
C GLU A 185 33.46 24.99 -16.37
N CYS A 186 34.19 24.30 -17.24
CA CYS A 186 34.39 24.76 -18.61
C CYS A 186 33.27 24.18 -19.48
N LEU A 187 32.54 25.02 -20.20
CA LEU A 187 31.47 24.57 -21.10
C LEU A 187 31.98 24.23 -22.50
N GLY A 188 33.10 24.85 -22.90
CA GLY A 188 33.66 24.69 -24.22
C GLY A 188 34.83 25.65 -24.45
N VAL A 189 35.45 25.55 -25.62
CA VAL A 189 36.62 26.35 -25.99
C VAL A 189 36.39 26.99 -27.36
N VAL A 190 36.57 28.31 -27.42
CA VAL A 190 36.63 29.07 -28.67
C VAL A 190 38.08 29.20 -29.11
N MET A 191 38.32 29.03 -30.41
CA MET A 191 39.63 29.11 -31.04
C MET A 191 39.59 30.11 -32.20
N ALA A 192 40.66 30.91 -32.33
CA ALA A 192 40.97 31.70 -33.52
C ALA A 192 42.34 31.31 -34.07
N LEU A 193 42.43 31.19 -35.40
CA LEU A 193 43.61 30.72 -36.11
C LEU A 193 44.13 31.77 -37.09
N ASN A 194 45.45 31.86 -37.21
CA ASN A 194 46.18 32.58 -38.25
C ASN A 194 45.76 34.06 -38.42
N LYS A 195 46.46 34.95 -37.72
CA LYS A 195 46.34 36.41 -37.92
C LYS A 195 46.62 36.80 -39.38
N ILE A 196 45.72 37.57 -39.99
CA ILE A 196 45.87 38.13 -41.33
C ILE A 196 46.63 39.46 -41.22
N GLY A 197 47.65 39.64 -42.06
CA GLY A 197 48.43 40.88 -42.14
C GLY A 197 49.53 41.05 -41.09
N ALA A 198 49.75 40.05 -40.22
CA ALA A 198 50.85 40.00 -39.25
C ALA A 198 51.29 38.55 -38.97
N GLU A 199 52.46 38.36 -38.36
CA GLU A 199 53.01 37.02 -38.06
C GLU A 199 52.49 36.41 -36.75
N GLU A 200 51.97 37.22 -35.83
CA GLU A 200 51.44 36.81 -34.51
C GLU A 200 50.27 37.69 -34.05
N PHE A 201 49.50 37.21 -33.06
CA PHE A 201 48.48 38.01 -32.37
C PHE A 201 49.14 38.90 -31.30
N SER A 202 48.85 40.21 -31.35
CA SER A 202 49.40 41.19 -30.42
C SER A 202 48.68 41.21 -29.06
N LYS A 203 49.26 41.88 -28.06
CA LYS A 203 48.57 42.08 -26.76
C LYS A 203 47.25 42.87 -26.89
N ALA A 204 47.17 43.79 -27.84
CA ALA A 204 45.92 44.50 -28.13
C ALA A 204 44.85 43.55 -28.71
N ASP A 205 45.27 42.58 -29.52
CA ASP A 205 44.38 41.50 -30.00
C ASP A 205 43.90 40.63 -28.84
N GLU A 206 44.73 40.34 -27.84
CA GLU A 206 44.32 39.60 -26.63
C GLU A 206 43.26 40.35 -25.82
N GLU A 207 43.43 41.66 -25.62
CA GLU A 207 42.46 42.51 -24.92
C GLU A 207 41.12 42.56 -25.67
N LEU A 208 41.18 42.72 -26.99
CA LEU A 208 40.03 42.73 -27.89
C LEU A 208 39.30 41.38 -27.87
N TRP A 209 40.05 40.29 -27.97
CA TRP A 209 39.54 38.94 -27.88
C TRP A 209 38.79 38.70 -26.56
N ASN A 210 39.40 39.05 -25.42
CA ASN A 210 38.73 38.94 -24.13
C ASN A 210 37.44 39.78 -24.04
N LYS A 211 37.47 41.01 -24.54
CA LYS A 211 36.30 41.92 -24.54
C LYS A 211 35.12 41.32 -25.29
N TYR A 212 35.36 40.75 -26.47
CA TYR A 212 34.29 40.25 -27.34
C TYR A 212 33.91 38.78 -27.10
N MET A 213 34.80 37.98 -26.50
CA MET A 213 34.45 36.61 -26.08
C MET A 213 33.38 36.56 -24.99
N VAL A 214 33.16 37.65 -24.24
CA VAL A 214 32.06 37.76 -23.28
C VAL A 214 30.70 37.49 -23.93
N PHE A 215 30.48 37.92 -25.19
CA PHE A 215 29.23 37.67 -25.91
C PHE A 215 29.01 36.17 -26.16
N ALA A 216 30.03 35.49 -26.68
CA ALA A 216 29.99 34.04 -26.88
C ALA A 216 29.79 33.30 -25.56
N HIS A 217 30.46 33.76 -24.50
CA HIS A 217 30.36 33.19 -23.17
C HIS A 217 28.94 33.29 -22.61
N VAL A 218 28.30 34.46 -22.68
CA VAL A 218 26.93 34.64 -22.16
C VAL A 218 25.92 33.80 -22.95
N ILE A 219 26.05 33.72 -24.28
CA ILE A 219 25.17 32.90 -25.13
C ILE A 219 25.27 31.42 -24.74
N ALA A 220 26.49 30.89 -24.61
CA ALA A 220 26.73 29.51 -24.21
C ALA A 220 26.26 29.24 -22.76
N LEU A 221 26.47 30.17 -21.84
CA LEU A 221 26.03 30.06 -20.44
C LEU A 221 24.49 30.06 -20.33
N GLN A 222 23.80 30.92 -21.09
CA GLN A 222 22.33 30.96 -21.13
C GLN A 222 21.77 29.64 -21.67
N HIS A 223 22.35 29.11 -22.76
CA HIS A 223 21.97 27.82 -23.31
C HIS A 223 22.21 26.68 -22.31
N HIS A 224 23.38 26.64 -21.68
CA HIS A 224 23.69 25.65 -20.66
C HIS A 224 22.70 25.71 -19.49
N THR A 225 22.37 26.90 -19.00
CA THR A 225 21.39 27.08 -17.92
C THR A 225 20.00 26.58 -18.33
N ALA A 226 19.54 26.89 -19.54
CA ALA A 226 18.26 26.40 -20.06
C ALA A 226 18.25 24.88 -20.25
N TYR A 227 19.37 24.31 -20.70
CA TYR A 227 19.56 22.87 -20.84
C TYR A 227 19.50 22.16 -19.48
N MET A 228 20.25 22.65 -18.48
CA MET A 228 20.24 22.10 -17.12
C MET A 228 18.85 22.17 -16.48
N TYR A 229 18.12 23.27 -16.69
CA TYR A 229 16.73 23.36 -16.25
C TYR A 229 15.83 22.30 -16.92
N ASN A 230 16.01 22.06 -18.21
CA ASN A 230 15.28 21.04 -18.94
C ASN A 230 15.59 19.62 -18.41
N VAL A 231 16.87 19.31 -18.19
CA VAL A 231 17.35 18.05 -17.60
C VAL A 231 16.70 17.81 -16.24
N GLU A 232 16.78 18.77 -15.33
CA GLU A 232 16.20 18.64 -13.98
C GLU A 232 14.68 18.53 -13.98
N SER A 233 14.01 19.27 -14.88
CA SER A 233 12.56 19.15 -15.08
C SER A 233 12.19 17.75 -15.60
N ARG A 234 12.88 17.24 -16.63
CA ARG A 234 12.68 15.89 -17.16
C ARG A 234 12.88 14.84 -16.08
N ARG A 235 14.00 14.90 -15.35
CA ARG A 235 14.32 13.99 -14.24
C ARG A 235 13.19 13.95 -13.21
N SER A 236 12.73 15.12 -12.78
CA SER A 236 11.65 15.24 -11.79
C SER A 236 10.34 14.66 -12.30
N GLN A 237 9.97 14.94 -13.55
CA GLN A 237 8.74 14.42 -14.16
C GLN A 237 8.80 12.90 -14.34
N VAL A 238 9.92 12.36 -14.83
CA VAL A 238 10.11 10.90 -14.99
C VAL A 238 9.90 10.20 -13.67
N LEU A 239 10.54 10.66 -12.59
CA LEU A 239 10.40 10.04 -11.28
C LEU A 239 8.98 10.17 -10.71
N LEU A 240 8.38 11.36 -10.80
CA LEU A 240 7.04 11.61 -10.26
C LEU A 240 5.97 10.76 -10.97
N TRP A 241 5.99 10.72 -12.30
CA TRP A 241 5.01 9.96 -13.07
C TRP A 241 5.25 8.47 -12.96
N SER A 242 6.51 8.02 -12.95
CA SER A 242 6.82 6.61 -12.69
C SER A 242 6.29 6.19 -11.33
N ALA A 243 6.52 7.00 -10.29
CA ALA A 243 6.00 6.74 -8.95
C ALA A 243 4.48 6.68 -8.92
N SER A 244 3.81 7.67 -9.52
CA SER A 244 2.35 7.67 -9.59
C SER A 244 1.80 6.39 -10.23
N LYS A 245 2.43 5.90 -11.30
CA LYS A 245 1.97 4.68 -12.00
C LYS A 245 2.35 3.40 -11.29
N VAL A 246 3.52 3.37 -10.65
CA VAL A 246 3.98 2.26 -9.82
C VAL A 246 3.08 2.04 -8.61
N PHE A 247 2.61 3.10 -7.97
CA PHE A 247 1.71 2.99 -6.82
C PHE A 247 0.25 2.73 -7.21
N GLU A 248 -0.11 2.93 -8.48
CA GLU A 248 -1.44 2.59 -9.01
C GLU A 248 -1.57 1.07 -9.26
N GLU A 249 -0.48 0.41 -9.68
CA GLU A 249 -0.44 -1.03 -9.97
C GLU A 249 0.54 -1.74 -9.02
N LEU A 250 -0.01 -2.41 -8.00
CA LEU A 250 0.79 -2.99 -6.91
C LEU A 250 1.00 -4.50 -7.03
N THR A 251 0.35 -5.17 -7.99
CA THR A 251 0.23 -6.63 -8.02
C THR A 251 1.02 -7.30 -9.13
N ASP A 252 1.34 -6.58 -10.21
CA ASP A 252 1.96 -7.16 -11.41
C ASP A 252 3.10 -6.26 -11.90
N ILE A 253 4.32 -6.81 -11.86
CA ILE A 253 5.56 -6.15 -12.27
C ILE A 253 5.47 -5.71 -13.74
N GLU A 254 4.90 -6.53 -14.61
CA GLU A 254 4.88 -6.27 -16.04
C GLU A 254 3.98 -5.09 -16.36
N ARG A 255 2.78 -5.10 -15.78
CA ARG A 255 1.81 -4.02 -15.94
C ARG A 255 2.30 -2.74 -15.30
N GLN A 256 2.97 -2.85 -14.15
CA GLN A 256 3.60 -1.75 -13.45
C GLN A 256 4.68 -1.08 -14.31
N PHE A 257 5.63 -1.87 -14.84
CA PHE A 257 6.70 -1.37 -15.71
C PHE A 257 6.11 -0.78 -16.98
N HIS A 258 5.12 -1.46 -17.58
CA HIS A 258 4.47 -0.98 -18.79
C HIS A 258 3.83 0.40 -18.59
N LYS A 259 3.01 0.56 -17.55
CA LYS A 259 2.35 1.84 -17.23
C LYS A 259 3.36 2.96 -16.96
N ALA A 260 4.40 2.68 -16.18
CA ALA A 260 5.42 3.67 -15.85
C ALA A 260 6.18 4.12 -17.10
N LEU A 261 6.76 3.17 -17.84
CA LEU A 261 7.56 3.43 -19.04
C LEU A 261 6.76 4.11 -20.14
N TYR A 262 5.53 3.65 -20.39
CA TYR A 262 4.66 4.31 -21.36
C TYR A 262 4.36 5.75 -20.96
N THR A 263 4.10 6.03 -19.68
CA THR A 263 3.79 7.39 -19.23
C THR A 263 4.97 8.33 -19.38
N VAL A 264 6.19 7.87 -19.10
CA VAL A 264 7.40 8.72 -19.11
C VAL A 264 8.09 8.82 -20.48
N ARG A 265 7.61 8.11 -21.50
CA ARG A 265 8.19 8.07 -22.85
C ARG A 265 8.48 9.44 -23.47
N ILE A 266 7.62 10.42 -23.20
CA ILE A 266 7.77 11.79 -23.72
C ILE A 266 8.99 12.51 -23.15
N TYR A 267 9.51 12.07 -21.99
CA TYR A 267 10.66 12.66 -21.30
C TYR A 267 11.97 11.90 -21.58
N LEU A 268 11.92 10.69 -22.15
CA LEU A 268 13.10 9.84 -22.39
C LEU A 268 13.92 10.23 -23.63
N ASN A 269 13.37 11.07 -24.51
CA ASN A 269 14.04 11.64 -25.68
C ASN A 269 14.78 10.64 -26.61
N CYS A 270 14.27 9.40 -26.71
CA CYS A 270 14.79 8.35 -27.59
C CYS A 270 13.78 7.98 -28.70
N GLU A 271 14.27 7.40 -29.80
CA GLU A 271 13.43 6.93 -30.91
C GLU A 271 12.76 5.60 -30.56
N ARG A 272 13.49 4.67 -29.94
CA ARG A 272 12.96 3.39 -29.44
C ARG A 272 13.57 3.03 -28.10
N TYR A 273 12.86 2.21 -27.34
CA TYR A 273 13.45 1.54 -26.18
C TYR A 273 12.79 0.19 -25.94
N SER A 274 13.55 -0.74 -25.36
CA SER A 274 13.11 -2.10 -25.06
C SER A 274 13.44 -2.45 -23.61
N VAL A 275 12.54 -3.14 -22.93
CA VAL A 275 12.79 -3.69 -21.60
C VAL A 275 12.68 -5.21 -21.64
N GLY A 276 13.77 -5.89 -21.33
CA GLY A 276 13.83 -7.34 -21.17
C GLY A 276 13.74 -7.70 -19.70
N LEU A 277 12.76 -8.53 -19.33
CA LEU A 277 12.60 -9.05 -17.98
C LEU A 277 13.28 -10.40 -17.86
N LEU A 278 14.10 -10.55 -16.82
CA LEU A 278 14.77 -11.81 -16.51
C LEU A 278 13.84 -12.72 -15.72
N ASP A 279 13.97 -14.02 -15.95
CA ASP A 279 13.24 -15.02 -15.20
C ASP A 279 13.75 -15.04 -13.74
N MET A 280 12.94 -14.49 -12.84
CA MET A 280 13.22 -14.47 -11.40
C MET A 280 12.87 -15.80 -10.72
N THR A 281 12.18 -16.72 -11.41
CA THR A 281 11.61 -17.94 -10.85
C THR A 281 12.54 -19.14 -10.98
N LYS A 282 13.75 -19.07 -10.41
CA LYS A 282 14.65 -20.23 -10.36
C LYS A 282 15.52 -20.29 -9.10
N GLU A 283 14.91 -20.33 -7.92
CA GLU A 283 15.37 -21.42 -7.04
C GLU A 283 14.94 -22.69 -7.77
N LYS A 284 15.84 -23.33 -8.54
CA LYS A 284 15.53 -24.61 -9.20
C LYS A 284 14.94 -25.51 -8.13
N GLU A 285 13.68 -25.92 -8.28
CA GLU A 285 13.13 -26.92 -7.39
C GLU A 285 14.03 -28.15 -7.51
N PHE A 286 14.20 -28.90 -6.42
CA PHE A 286 15.12 -30.04 -6.35
C PHE A 286 14.95 -31.04 -7.53
N TYR A 287 13.77 -31.07 -8.15
CA TYR A 287 13.42 -31.91 -9.29
C TYR A 287 13.94 -31.41 -10.65
N ASP A 288 14.21 -30.11 -10.83
CA ASP A 288 14.75 -29.54 -12.09
C ASP A 288 16.24 -29.85 -12.28
N GLU A 289 16.95 -30.17 -11.19
CA GLU A 289 18.36 -30.58 -11.25
C GLU A 289 18.53 -32.06 -11.62
N TRP A 290 17.50 -32.88 -11.49
CA TRP A 290 17.59 -34.33 -11.72
C TRP A 290 17.96 -34.70 -13.15
N PRO A 291 17.33 -34.14 -14.20
CA PRO A 291 17.73 -34.40 -15.58
C PRO A 291 19.19 -34.02 -15.86
N VAL A 292 19.70 -32.98 -15.19
CA VAL A 292 21.10 -32.56 -15.30
C VAL A 292 22.04 -33.51 -14.57
N LYS A 293 21.70 -33.93 -13.34
CA LYS A 293 22.49 -34.87 -12.52
C LYS A 293 22.44 -36.30 -13.02
N LEU A 294 21.36 -36.71 -13.68
CA LEU A 294 21.19 -38.00 -14.35
C LEU A 294 21.91 -38.04 -15.72
N GLY A 295 22.34 -36.87 -16.23
CA GLY A 295 23.05 -36.75 -17.50
C GLY A 295 22.14 -36.70 -18.73
N ASP A 296 20.82 -36.59 -18.55
CA ASP A 296 19.83 -36.48 -19.63
C ASP A 296 19.87 -35.11 -20.31
N VAL A 297 20.26 -34.06 -19.57
CA VAL A 297 20.39 -32.68 -20.07
C VAL A 297 21.75 -32.11 -19.64
N PRO A 298 22.55 -31.50 -20.53
CA PRO A 298 23.81 -30.88 -20.13
C PRO A 298 23.58 -29.71 -19.15
N PRO A 299 24.47 -29.48 -18.18
CA PRO A 299 24.37 -28.33 -17.29
C PRO A 299 24.47 -27.03 -18.08
N TYR A 300 23.68 -26.04 -17.69
CA TYR A 300 23.69 -24.72 -18.32
C TYR A 300 25.10 -24.11 -18.27
N SER A 301 25.66 -23.86 -19.45
CA SER A 301 26.99 -23.26 -19.64
C SER A 301 26.92 -21.82 -20.16
N GLY A 302 25.74 -21.21 -20.11
CA GLY A 302 25.52 -19.86 -20.62
C GLY A 302 25.85 -18.75 -19.61
N PRO A 303 25.62 -17.49 -20.01
CA PRO A 303 25.84 -16.29 -19.20
C PRO A 303 25.10 -16.35 -17.86
N LYS A 304 25.75 -15.88 -16.79
CA LYS A 304 25.16 -15.78 -15.45
C LYS A 304 25.22 -14.35 -14.93
N THR A 305 24.18 -13.95 -14.20
CA THR A 305 24.15 -12.69 -13.48
C THR A 305 25.18 -12.69 -12.33
N PRO A 306 25.55 -11.54 -11.74
CA PRO A 306 26.51 -11.46 -10.63
C PRO A 306 26.14 -12.31 -9.40
N ASP A 307 24.84 -12.52 -9.19
CA ASP A 307 24.27 -13.37 -8.14
C ASP A 307 24.11 -14.85 -8.56
N GLY A 308 24.59 -15.23 -9.75
CA GLY A 308 24.74 -16.62 -10.19
C GLY A 308 23.54 -17.22 -10.91
N ARG A 309 22.50 -16.44 -11.22
CA ARG A 309 21.31 -16.89 -11.96
C ARG A 309 21.56 -16.95 -13.45
N GLU A 310 20.87 -17.85 -14.14
CA GLU A 310 20.95 -17.99 -15.61
C GLU A 310 20.35 -16.73 -16.27
N VAL A 311 21.04 -16.13 -17.24
CA VAL A 311 20.50 -14.99 -17.99
C VAL A 311 19.49 -15.52 -19.02
N ILE A 312 18.21 -15.52 -18.63
CA ILE A 312 17.09 -15.93 -19.49
C ILE A 312 16.06 -14.82 -19.49
N PHE A 313 15.89 -14.18 -20.64
CA PHE A 313 14.81 -13.22 -20.87
C PHE A 313 13.52 -13.99 -21.15
N TYR A 314 12.58 -13.98 -20.22
CA TYR A 314 11.29 -14.65 -20.42
C TYR A 314 10.28 -13.75 -21.14
N LYS A 315 10.51 -12.44 -21.14
CA LYS A 315 9.61 -11.45 -21.76
C LYS A 315 10.37 -10.19 -22.17
N ILE A 316 9.99 -9.62 -23.31
CA ILE A 316 10.44 -8.31 -23.78
C ILE A 316 9.25 -7.40 -24.03
N ILE A 317 9.41 -6.13 -23.72
CA ILE A 317 8.46 -5.07 -24.05
C ILE A 317 9.19 -4.03 -24.91
N ASP A 318 8.83 -3.96 -26.19
CA ASP A 318 9.36 -2.99 -27.13
C ASP A 318 8.44 -1.77 -27.26
N TYR A 319 9.04 -0.60 -27.24
CA TYR A 319 8.38 0.68 -27.44
C TYR A 319 8.93 1.34 -28.71
N LEU A 320 8.14 1.25 -29.78
CA LEU A 320 8.46 1.79 -31.10
C LEU A 320 7.76 3.15 -31.22
N LEU A 321 8.48 4.24 -30.98
CA LEU A 321 7.90 5.59 -30.90
C LEU A 321 7.98 6.37 -32.22
N GLU A 322 8.51 5.75 -33.28
CA GLU A 322 8.67 6.36 -34.60
C GLU A 322 7.38 6.30 -35.42
N GLY A 323 6.99 7.43 -36.02
CA GLY A 323 5.84 7.51 -36.93
C GLY A 323 4.57 8.12 -36.33
N PRO A 324 3.47 8.20 -37.10
CA PRO A 324 2.22 8.84 -36.66
C PRO A 324 1.43 8.04 -35.62
N LYS A 325 1.80 6.77 -35.37
CA LYS A 325 1.22 5.90 -34.34
C LYS A 325 2.34 5.20 -33.59
N GLU A 326 2.39 5.42 -32.28
CA GLU A 326 3.27 4.67 -31.38
C GLU A 326 2.81 3.21 -31.32
N GLU A 327 3.74 2.27 -31.43
CA GLU A 327 3.47 0.84 -31.35
C GLU A 327 4.20 0.24 -30.14
N ILE A 328 3.51 -0.64 -29.40
CA ILE A 328 4.06 -1.35 -28.24
C ILE A 328 3.89 -2.84 -28.46
N LYS A 329 4.99 -3.59 -28.41
CA LYS A 329 4.99 -5.04 -28.62
C LYS A 329 5.43 -5.73 -27.33
N VAL A 330 4.57 -6.60 -26.80
CA VAL A 330 4.89 -7.47 -25.67
C VAL A 330 5.14 -8.86 -26.20
N ILE A 331 6.37 -9.36 -26.04
CA ILE A 331 6.84 -10.60 -26.63
C ILE A 331 7.20 -11.57 -25.51
N PRO A 332 6.37 -12.59 -25.23
CA PRO A 332 6.73 -13.68 -24.33
C PRO A 332 7.71 -14.63 -25.01
N GLY A 333 8.77 -15.03 -24.31
CA GLY A 333 9.82 -15.92 -24.85
C GLY A 333 10.49 -15.35 -26.10
N PRO A 334 11.16 -14.19 -26.01
CA PRO A 334 11.76 -13.54 -27.17
C PRO A 334 12.75 -14.48 -27.88
N PRO A 335 12.74 -14.50 -29.23
CA PRO A 335 13.67 -15.34 -29.97
C PRO A 335 15.10 -14.79 -29.85
N ILE A 336 16.11 -15.66 -30.01
CA ILE A 336 17.53 -15.31 -29.81
C ILE A 336 17.99 -14.24 -30.80
N ASP A 337 17.42 -14.22 -32.00
CA ASP A 337 17.69 -13.24 -33.06
C ASP A 337 16.85 -11.96 -32.96
N HIS A 338 16.12 -11.76 -31.84
CA HIS A 338 15.39 -10.54 -31.60
C HIS A 338 16.30 -9.31 -31.69
N TRP A 339 15.89 -8.30 -32.47
CA TRP A 339 16.72 -7.14 -32.82
C TRP A 339 17.32 -6.39 -31.62
N ALA A 340 16.61 -6.33 -30.48
CA ALA A 340 17.10 -5.69 -29.27
C ALA A 340 18.15 -6.55 -28.51
N LEU A 341 18.12 -7.88 -28.69
CA LEU A 341 19.01 -8.83 -27.99
C LEU A 341 20.21 -9.27 -28.84
N VAL A 342 20.07 -9.28 -30.16
CA VAL A 342 21.04 -9.85 -31.10
C VAL A 342 22.42 -9.21 -31.02
N SER A 343 22.50 -7.96 -30.55
CA SER A 343 23.77 -7.25 -30.35
C SER A 343 24.66 -7.89 -29.28
N GLY A 344 24.08 -8.68 -28.37
CA GLY A 344 24.74 -9.21 -27.18
C GLY A 344 24.87 -8.20 -26.03
N LEU A 345 24.50 -6.93 -26.26
CA LEU A 345 24.64 -5.87 -25.27
C LEU A 345 23.77 -6.12 -24.02
N PRO A 346 22.46 -6.44 -24.12
CA PRO A 346 21.65 -6.72 -22.93
C PRO A 346 22.16 -7.92 -22.11
N THR A 347 22.71 -8.93 -22.78
CA THR A 347 23.33 -10.10 -22.12
C THR A 347 24.57 -9.67 -21.34
N TYR A 348 25.47 -8.90 -21.95
CA TYR A 348 26.66 -8.37 -21.30
C TYR A 348 26.32 -7.50 -20.07
N VAL A 349 25.30 -6.64 -20.19
CA VAL A 349 24.81 -5.82 -19.06
C VAL A 349 24.21 -6.69 -17.96
N SER A 350 23.53 -7.78 -18.30
CA SER A 350 23.00 -8.74 -17.32
C SER A 350 24.08 -9.50 -16.57
N GLU A 351 25.19 -9.84 -17.24
CA GLU A 351 26.31 -10.55 -16.61
C GLU A 351 27.12 -9.66 -15.67
N ASN A 352 27.34 -8.40 -16.06
CA ASN A 352 28.28 -7.53 -15.37
C ASN A 352 27.59 -6.49 -14.46
N GLY A 353 26.33 -6.16 -14.72
CA GLY A 353 25.60 -5.13 -13.97
C GLY A 353 26.07 -3.70 -14.24
N PHE A 354 26.76 -3.44 -15.36
CA PHE A 354 27.29 -2.11 -15.71
C PHE A 354 26.38 -1.35 -16.68
N ILE A 355 26.33 -0.03 -16.51
CA ILE A 355 25.73 0.88 -17.49
C ILE A 355 26.63 0.94 -18.72
N CYS A 356 26.05 0.85 -19.91
CA CYS A 356 26.78 0.92 -21.17
C CYS A 356 26.17 1.99 -22.08
N ASN A 357 26.93 3.07 -22.30
CA ASN A 357 26.60 4.13 -23.26
C ASN A 357 27.53 4.06 -24.49
N MET A 358 26.94 3.76 -25.64
CA MET A 358 27.61 3.66 -26.92
C MET A 358 27.19 4.82 -27.83
N MET A 359 28.12 5.77 -28.05
CA MET A 359 27.86 6.97 -28.86
C MET A 359 27.81 6.70 -30.37
N ASN A 360 28.62 5.75 -30.85
CA ASN A 360 28.64 5.36 -32.25
C ASN A 360 28.80 3.85 -32.35
N VAL A 361 27.67 3.20 -32.58
CA VAL A 361 27.56 1.75 -32.69
C VAL A 361 28.32 1.20 -33.90
N ALA A 362 28.44 1.96 -34.99
CA ALA A 362 29.13 1.50 -36.20
C ALA A 362 30.65 1.42 -36.05
N ALA A 363 31.21 2.08 -35.03
CA ALA A 363 32.65 2.06 -34.74
C ALA A 363 33.05 0.99 -33.72
N ASP A 364 32.08 0.24 -33.17
CA ASP A 364 32.33 -0.80 -32.18
C ASP A 364 32.53 -2.17 -32.85
N ASP A 365 33.63 -2.83 -32.48
CA ASP A 365 33.97 -4.18 -32.97
C ASP A 365 33.57 -5.30 -31.98
N TYR A 366 33.10 -4.95 -30.78
CA TYR A 366 32.82 -5.90 -29.69
C TYR A 366 31.38 -6.44 -29.77
N PHE A 367 30.41 -5.58 -30.06
CA PHE A 367 29.00 -5.92 -30.17
C PHE A 367 28.55 -6.00 -31.63
N THR A 368 27.61 -6.92 -31.91
CA THR A 368 27.21 -7.20 -33.30
C THR A 368 25.90 -6.49 -33.65
N PHE A 369 25.98 -5.20 -33.94
CA PHE A 369 24.80 -4.44 -34.34
C PHE A 369 24.50 -4.57 -35.84
N GLN A 370 23.22 -4.48 -36.20
CA GLN A 370 22.76 -4.55 -37.58
C GLN A 370 23.21 -3.31 -38.37
N LYS A 371 23.74 -3.53 -39.58
CA LYS A 371 24.18 -2.45 -40.49
C LYS A 371 23.06 -1.96 -41.42
N GLU A 372 22.10 -2.85 -41.69
CA GLU A 372 20.91 -2.55 -42.48
C GLU A 372 19.76 -2.11 -41.57
N ALA A 373 18.65 -1.67 -42.16
CA ALA A 373 17.47 -1.32 -41.40
C ALA A 373 16.93 -2.53 -40.63
N VAL A 374 16.59 -2.32 -39.36
CA VAL A 374 16.04 -3.35 -38.48
C VAL A 374 14.66 -3.82 -38.96
N ASP A 375 13.90 -2.91 -39.57
CA ASP A 375 12.56 -3.15 -40.08
C ASP A 375 12.23 -2.26 -41.30
N GLU A 376 11.01 -2.40 -41.81
CA GLU A 376 10.52 -1.67 -43.00
C GLU A 376 10.45 -0.14 -42.80
N THR A 377 10.60 0.37 -41.57
CA THR A 377 10.61 1.82 -41.33
C THR A 377 11.93 2.47 -41.73
N GLY A 378 12.98 1.67 -41.99
CA GLY A 378 14.32 2.16 -42.28
C GLY A 378 15.13 2.49 -41.03
N PHE A 379 14.70 2.03 -39.84
CA PHE A 379 15.39 2.32 -38.58
C PHE A 379 16.76 1.66 -38.51
N VAL A 380 17.79 2.44 -38.21
CA VAL A 380 19.17 1.98 -38.02
C VAL A 380 19.68 2.49 -36.68
N ILE A 381 20.31 1.61 -35.92
CA ILE A 381 20.86 1.91 -34.60
C ILE A 381 22.16 2.71 -34.78
N LYS A 382 22.21 3.92 -34.22
CA LYS A 382 23.36 4.83 -34.28
C LYS A 382 24.02 4.96 -32.91
N ASN A 383 23.22 5.19 -31.87
CA ASN A 383 23.67 5.28 -30.48
C ASN A 383 22.72 4.51 -29.55
N VAL A 384 23.28 3.97 -28.46
CA VAL A 384 22.57 3.08 -27.53
C VAL A 384 22.98 3.35 -26.09
N LEU A 385 22.01 3.30 -25.20
CA LEU A 385 22.20 3.37 -23.75
C LEU A 385 21.49 2.19 -23.10
N SER A 386 22.24 1.31 -22.42
CA SER A 386 21.70 0.10 -21.77
C SER A 386 22.03 0.07 -20.29
N LEU A 387 21.02 -0.21 -19.44
CA LEU A 387 21.12 -0.19 -17.99
C LEU A 387 20.42 -1.41 -17.35
N PRO A 388 20.96 -1.95 -16.25
CA PRO A 388 20.27 -2.95 -15.45
C PRO A 388 19.16 -2.33 -14.61
N ILE A 389 18.05 -3.05 -14.46
CA ILE A 389 16.99 -2.79 -13.50
C ILE A 389 17.28 -3.66 -12.28
N VAL A 390 17.65 -3.01 -11.17
CA VAL A 390 18.15 -3.69 -9.98
C VAL A 390 17.18 -3.52 -8.82
N ASN A 391 16.79 -4.62 -8.17
CA ASN A 391 15.90 -4.55 -7.02
C ASN A 391 16.62 -4.05 -5.75
N LYS A 392 15.86 -3.90 -4.65
CA LYS A 392 16.41 -3.46 -3.37
C LYS A 392 17.46 -4.41 -2.75
N LYS A 393 17.53 -5.66 -3.22
CA LYS A 393 18.50 -6.67 -2.78
C LYS A 393 19.75 -6.72 -3.67
N GLU A 394 19.90 -5.77 -4.60
CA GLU A 394 20.99 -5.75 -5.59
C GLU A 394 20.92 -6.89 -6.62
N GLU A 395 19.74 -7.49 -6.79
CA GLU A 395 19.51 -8.54 -7.80
C GLU A 395 18.99 -7.89 -9.09
N ILE A 396 19.55 -8.27 -10.23
CA ILE A 396 19.09 -7.79 -11.55
C ILE A 396 17.76 -8.48 -11.89
N VAL A 397 16.73 -7.67 -12.17
CA VAL A 397 15.36 -8.11 -12.53
C VAL A 397 15.09 -8.00 -14.01
N GLY A 398 15.79 -7.10 -14.69
CA GLY A 398 15.65 -6.88 -16.13
C GLY A 398 16.66 -5.88 -16.64
N ILE A 399 16.64 -5.65 -17.95
CA ILE A 399 17.51 -4.69 -18.63
C ILE A 399 16.64 -3.72 -19.42
N ALA A 400 16.91 -2.42 -19.29
CA ALA A 400 16.34 -1.38 -20.13
C ALA A 400 17.38 -0.91 -21.15
N THR A 401 17.02 -0.89 -22.43
CA THR A 401 17.90 -0.41 -23.51
C THR A 401 17.19 0.65 -24.33
N PHE A 402 17.82 1.82 -24.48
CA PHE A 402 17.33 2.98 -25.22
C PHE A 402 18.17 3.15 -26.48
N PHE A 403 17.51 3.39 -27.62
CA PHE A 403 18.12 3.47 -28.93
C PHE A 403 17.83 4.83 -29.55
N ASN A 404 18.88 5.45 -30.10
CA ASN A 404 18.88 6.73 -30.82
C ASN A 404 18.23 7.90 -30.07
N ARG A 405 19.03 8.88 -29.66
CA ARG A 405 18.48 10.15 -29.16
C ARG A 405 17.79 10.94 -30.28
N LYS A 406 16.61 11.52 -30.01
CA LYS A 406 15.76 12.17 -31.04
C LYS A 406 16.37 13.42 -31.69
N ASP A 407 17.31 14.09 -31.01
CA ASP A 407 18.03 15.25 -31.55
C ASP A 407 19.23 14.86 -32.42
N GLY A 408 19.49 13.55 -32.57
CA GLY A 408 20.60 13.01 -33.36
C GLY A 408 21.96 13.08 -32.67
N LYS A 409 22.05 13.64 -31.46
CA LYS A 409 23.26 13.64 -30.65
C LYS A 409 23.43 12.27 -29.95
N PRO A 410 24.64 11.88 -29.52
CA PRO A 410 24.78 10.72 -28.63
C PRO A 410 24.13 11.00 -27.27
N PHE A 411 23.81 9.94 -26.52
CA PHE A 411 23.39 10.06 -25.13
C PHE A 411 24.52 10.65 -24.28
N ASP A 412 24.18 11.59 -23.41
CA ASP A 412 25.14 12.23 -22.50
C ASP A 412 24.99 11.70 -21.06
N GLU A 413 25.84 12.19 -20.16
CA GLU A 413 25.83 11.82 -18.74
C GLU A 413 24.50 12.15 -18.05
N HIS A 414 23.76 13.17 -18.53
CA HIS A 414 22.47 13.51 -17.94
C HIS A 414 21.36 12.53 -18.36
N ASP A 415 21.39 12.04 -19.60
CA ASP A 415 20.49 10.96 -20.03
C ASP A 415 20.79 9.65 -19.25
N GLU A 416 22.07 9.35 -18.98
CA GLU A 416 22.48 8.26 -18.09
C GLU A 416 21.86 8.42 -16.70
N GLN A 417 22.02 9.59 -16.06
CA GLN A 417 21.48 9.84 -14.72
C GLN A 417 19.95 9.75 -14.66
N ILE A 418 19.24 10.26 -15.68
CA ILE A 418 17.76 10.20 -15.73
C ILE A 418 17.28 8.75 -15.87
N THR A 419 17.90 7.98 -16.77
CA THR A 419 17.52 6.59 -17.03
C THR A 419 17.95 5.66 -15.89
N GLU A 420 19.07 5.94 -15.24
CA GLU A 420 19.50 5.26 -14.01
C GLU A 420 18.48 5.48 -12.89
N ALA A 421 18.07 6.73 -12.64
CA ALA A 421 17.08 7.03 -11.60
C ALA A 421 15.73 6.33 -11.88
N LEU A 422 15.32 6.25 -13.16
CA LEU A 422 14.14 5.50 -13.58
C LEU A 422 14.28 3.99 -13.31
N THR A 423 15.39 3.38 -13.72
CA THR A 423 15.60 1.93 -13.59
C THR A 423 15.77 1.50 -12.14
N GLN A 424 16.43 2.30 -11.29
CA GLN A 424 16.47 2.10 -9.85
C GLN A 424 15.07 2.13 -9.24
N PHE A 425 14.27 3.12 -9.63
CA PHE A 425 12.91 3.26 -9.14
C PHE A 425 12.02 2.07 -9.54
N LEU A 426 12.09 1.65 -10.81
CA LEU A 426 11.39 0.45 -11.29
C LEU A 426 11.86 -0.81 -10.54
N GLY A 427 13.16 -0.96 -10.31
CA GLY A 427 13.70 -2.10 -9.56
C GLY A 427 13.20 -2.14 -8.11
N TRP A 428 13.12 -1.01 -7.41
CA TRP A 428 12.54 -0.96 -6.06
C TRP A 428 11.04 -1.23 -6.03
N SER A 429 10.33 -0.88 -7.10
CA SER A 429 8.88 -1.08 -7.19
C SER A 429 8.46 -2.55 -7.19
N VAL A 430 9.35 -3.45 -7.60
CA VAL A 430 9.18 -4.92 -7.57
C VAL A 430 8.84 -5.43 -6.17
N LEU A 431 9.35 -4.78 -5.12
CA LEU A 431 9.07 -5.16 -3.73
C LEU A 431 7.57 -5.13 -3.39
N ASN A 432 6.81 -4.23 -4.01
CA ASN A 432 5.37 -4.13 -3.78
C ASN A 432 4.69 -5.39 -4.32
N CYS A 433 4.97 -5.74 -5.57
CA CYS A 433 4.40 -6.91 -6.24
C CYS A 433 4.71 -8.20 -5.45
N ASP A 434 5.96 -8.40 -5.02
CA ASP A 434 6.36 -9.54 -4.19
C ASP A 434 5.59 -9.62 -2.87
N THR A 435 5.34 -8.47 -2.24
CA THR A 435 4.64 -8.39 -0.95
C THR A 435 3.16 -8.75 -1.11
N TYR A 436 2.52 -8.22 -2.16
CA TYR A 436 1.11 -8.52 -2.45
C TYR A 436 0.92 -9.98 -2.86
N ASP A 437 1.82 -10.55 -3.65
CA ASP A 437 1.77 -11.96 -4.02
C ASP A 437 1.90 -12.87 -2.79
N ARG A 438 2.79 -12.54 -1.85
CA ARG A 438 2.87 -13.24 -0.55
C ARG A 438 1.58 -13.11 0.27
N LEU A 439 0.98 -11.92 0.30
CA LEU A 439 -0.28 -11.69 1.01
C LEU A 439 -1.41 -12.55 0.41
N ASN A 440 -1.55 -12.56 -0.92
CA ASN A 440 -2.54 -13.39 -1.61
C ASN A 440 -2.33 -14.88 -1.31
N ARG A 441 -1.08 -15.36 -1.34
CA ARG A 441 -0.76 -16.75 -0.96
C ARG A 441 -1.16 -17.08 0.47
N MET A 442 -1.04 -16.13 1.40
CA MET A 442 -1.49 -16.32 2.79
C MET A 442 -3.01 -16.32 2.91
N GLU A 443 -3.70 -15.50 2.13
CA GLU A 443 -5.17 -15.49 2.05
C GLU A 443 -5.72 -16.81 1.51
N TRP A 444 -5.15 -17.32 0.41
CA TRP A 444 -5.53 -18.62 -0.14
C TRP A 444 -5.28 -19.77 0.84
N ARG A 445 -4.18 -19.74 1.60
CA ARG A 445 -3.92 -20.73 2.66
C ARG A 445 -4.98 -20.68 3.76
N LYS A 446 -5.41 -19.47 4.14
CA LYS A 446 -6.48 -19.28 5.14
C LYS A 446 -7.79 -19.86 4.62
N ASP A 447 -8.16 -19.57 3.37
CA ASP A 447 -9.41 -20.05 2.77
C ASP A 447 -9.42 -21.59 2.67
N ILE A 448 -8.32 -22.22 2.23
CA ILE A 448 -8.17 -23.68 2.20
C ILE A 448 -8.32 -24.27 3.60
N ALA A 449 -7.67 -23.68 4.62
CA ALA A 449 -7.76 -24.15 5.99
C ALA A 449 -9.19 -24.03 6.54
N GLN A 450 -9.90 -22.95 6.22
CA GLN A 450 -11.30 -22.77 6.58
C GLN A 450 -12.19 -23.83 5.92
N GLU A 451 -11.99 -24.12 4.64
CA GLU A 451 -12.72 -25.16 3.92
C GLU A 451 -12.50 -26.55 4.54
N MET A 452 -11.25 -26.88 4.92
CA MET A 452 -10.93 -28.13 5.60
C MET A 452 -11.66 -28.26 6.95
N LEU A 453 -11.71 -27.19 7.74
CA LEU A 453 -12.44 -27.16 9.02
C LEU A 453 -13.96 -27.30 8.81
N MET A 454 -14.49 -26.63 7.79
CA MET A 454 -15.89 -26.74 7.41
C MET A 454 -16.26 -28.16 6.97
N CYS A 455 -15.38 -28.85 6.22
CA CYS A 455 -15.60 -30.24 5.81
C CYS A 455 -15.75 -31.19 7.01
N GLN A 456 -14.96 -31.00 8.08
CA GLN A 456 -15.02 -31.83 9.29
C GLN A 456 -16.29 -31.60 10.13
N SER A 457 -16.69 -30.33 10.25
CA SER A 457 -17.88 -29.94 11.04
C SER A 457 -19.20 -30.18 10.28
N ARG A 458 -19.18 -30.20 8.94
CA ARG A 458 -20.37 -30.38 8.10
C ARG A 458 -21.07 -31.70 8.38
N CYS A 459 -22.40 -31.64 8.37
CA CYS A 459 -23.26 -32.81 8.40
C CYS A 459 -23.11 -33.65 7.13
N THR A 460 -22.78 -34.92 7.31
CA THR A 460 -22.66 -35.92 6.24
C THR A 460 -24.03 -36.33 5.72
N ASN A 461 -24.08 -36.89 4.50
CA ASN A 461 -25.34 -37.36 3.93
C ASN A 461 -25.96 -38.50 4.77
N THR A 462 -25.15 -39.36 5.37
CA THR A 462 -25.61 -40.42 6.27
C THR A 462 -26.26 -39.87 7.54
N GLU A 463 -25.65 -38.85 8.15
CA GLU A 463 -26.21 -38.17 9.34
C GLU A 463 -27.53 -37.48 9.01
N MET A 464 -27.61 -36.80 7.87
CA MET A 464 -28.85 -36.18 7.39
C MET A 464 -29.96 -37.20 7.14
N GLN A 465 -29.64 -38.33 6.50
CA GLN A 465 -30.57 -39.43 6.23
C GLN A 465 -31.08 -40.12 7.51
N SER A 466 -30.40 -39.94 8.65
CA SER A 466 -30.89 -40.46 9.94
C SER A 466 -32.19 -39.79 10.40
N ILE A 467 -32.51 -38.59 9.91
CA ILE A 467 -33.73 -37.85 10.25
C ILE A 467 -34.72 -37.83 9.08
N LEU A 468 -34.24 -37.63 7.86
CA LEU A 468 -35.09 -37.55 6.67
C LEU A 468 -35.43 -38.92 6.04
N GLU A 469 -35.01 -40.04 6.64
CA GLU A 469 -35.13 -41.42 6.13
C GLU A 469 -34.53 -41.63 4.72
N LYS A 470 -34.39 -42.88 4.27
CA LYS A 470 -33.84 -43.19 2.93
C LYS A 470 -34.87 -42.84 1.85
N PHE A 471 -34.52 -41.89 0.99
CA PHE A 471 -35.22 -41.67 -0.28
C PHE A 471 -34.70 -42.64 -1.34
N ASP A 472 -35.59 -43.11 -2.23
CA ASP A 472 -35.23 -43.87 -3.44
C ASP A 472 -34.70 -42.96 -4.57
N ALA A 473 -34.65 -41.64 -4.35
CA ALA A 473 -34.17 -40.60 -5.27
C ALA A 473 -33.25 -39.59 -4.56
N GLU A 474 -32.49 -38.80 -5.33
CA GLU A 474 -31.66 -37.74 -4.76
C GLU A 474 -32.55 -36.66 -4.09
N PRO A 475 -32.11 -36.06 -2.97
CA PRO A 475 -32.90 -35.05 -2.22
C PRO A 475 -33.35 -33.85 -3.07
N GLU A 476 -32.57 -33.48 -4.09
CA GLU A 476 -32.85 -32.38 -5.01
C GLU A 476 -34.06 -32.66 -5.93
N ASP A 477 -34.37 -33.94 -6.17
CA ASP A 477 -35.46 -34.40 -7.02
C ASP A 477 -36.77 -34.65 -6.24
N CYS A 478 -36.74 -34.51 -4.91
CA CYS A 478 -37.87 -34.77 -4.03
C CYS A 478 -38.81 -33.55 -3.92
N ASP A 479 -40.14 -33.78 -3.85
CA ASP A 479 -41.09 -32.69 -3.58
C ASP A 479 -40.90 -32.16 -2.15
N GLN A 480 -40.50 -30.88 -2.03
CA GLN A 480 -40.30 -30.21 -0.75
C GLN A 480 -41.52 -30.30 0.18
N LYS A 481 -42.75 -30.33 -0.37
CA LYS A 481 -43.96 -30.48 0.48
C LYS A 481 -44.05 -31.87 1.11
N GLU A 482 -43.60 -32.91 0.43
CA GLU A 482 -43.53 -34.26 0.99
C GLU A 482 -42.40 -34.35 2.01
N MET A 483 -41.25 -33.72 1.74
CA MET A 483 -40.14 -33.63 2.69
C MET A 483 -40.53 -32.89 3.98
N TYR A 484 -41.31 -31.80 3.90
CA TYR A 484 -41.82 -31.12 5.09
C TYR A 484 -42.73 -32.01 5.94
N LYS A 485 -43.61 -32.80 5.29
CA LYS A 485 -44.49 -33.74 6.00
C LYS A 485 -43.67 -34.82 6.71
N LEU A 486 -42.67 -35.37 6.03
CA LEU A 486 -41.79 -36.40 6.58
C LEU A 486 -40.95 -35.86 7.74
N LEU A 487 -40.31 -34.70 7.55
CA LEU A 487 -39.52 -34.07 8.60
C LEU A 487 -40.39 -33.73 9.83
N ARG A 488 -41.62 -33.27 9.59
CA ARG A 488 -42.61 -33.00 10.64
C ARG A 488 -43.18 -34.28 11.28
N SER A 489 -43.22 -35.42 10.61
CA SER A 489 -43.63 -36.69 11.25
C SER A 489 -42.51 -37.29 12.09
N ASN A 490 -41.26 -37.13 11.65
CA ASN A 490 -40.10 -37.75 12.27
C ASN A 490 -39.63 -36.97 13.51
N CYS A 491 -39.83 -35.64 13.52
CA CYS A 491 -39.54 -34.83 14.70
C CYS A 491 -40.60 -35.02 15.79
N PRO A 492 -40.24 -35.08 17.08
CA PRO A 492 -41.21 -35.22 18.17
C PRO A 492 -42.19 -34.03 18.20
N VAL A 493 -43.43 -34.27 18.64
CA VAL A 493 -44.45 -33.23 18.78
C VAL A 493 -44.08 -32.34 19.96
N ALA A 494 -44.16 -31.02 19.80
CA ALA A 494 -43.65 -30.06 20.78
C ALA A 494 -44.23 -30.20 22.21
N ILE A 495 -45.49 -30.64 22.32
CA ILE A 495 -46.18 -30.85 23.60
C ILE A 495 -45.64 -32.10 24.31
N ASP A 496 -45.37 -33.17 23.57
CA ASP A 496 -44.96 -34.47 24.15
C ASP A 496 -43.55 -34.44 24.77
N VAL A 497 -42.75 -33.45 24.38
CA VAL A 497 -41.39 -33.20 24.87
C VAL A 497 -41.26 -31.88 25.64
N ASP A 498 -42.39 -31.28 26.04
CA ASP A 498 -42.43 -30.05 26.85
C ASP A 498 -41.67 -28.84 26.26
N LEU A 499 -41.47 -28.77 24.94
CA LEU A 499 -40.69 -27.70 24.29
C LEU A 499 -41.29 -26.30 24.44
N LEU A 500 -42.58 -26.20 24.74
CA LEU A 500 -43.29 -24.95 24.97
C LEU A 500 -43.25 -24.49 26.45
N LEU A 501 -42.64 -25.29 27.34
CA LEU A 501 -42.58 -24.98 28.77
C LEU A 501 -41.21 -24.39 29.15
N PHE A 502 -41.22 -23.37 30.02
CA PHE A 502 -39.98 -22.82 30.58
C PHE A 502 -39.21 -23.83 31.44
N SER A 503 -39.93 -24.81 32.02
CA SER A 503 -39.36 -25.89 32.85
C SER A 503 -38.72 -27.04 32.07
N PHE A 504 -38.65 -26.95 30.73
CA PHE A 504 -38.02 -27.97 29.88
C PHE A 504 -36.62 -28.36 30.39
N SER A 505 -36.33 -29.67 30.38
CA SER A 505 -35.03 -30.24 30.71
C SER A 505 -34.55 -31.14 29.57
N ASP A 506 -33.31 -30.92 29.13
CA ASP A 506 -32.67 -31.68 28.07
C ASP A 506 -31.99 -32.97 28.55
N PHE A 507 -31.76 -33.13 29.86
CA PHE A 507 -31.08 -34.31 30.42
C PHE A 507 -31.66 -35.68 30.01
N PRO A 508 -32.99 -35.89 29.91
CA PRO A 508 -33.53 -37.16 29.44
C PRO A 508 -33.47 -37.34 27.92
N VAL A 509 -33.08 -36.30 27.16
CA VAL A 509 -33.09 -36.28 25.70
C VAL A 509 -31.66 -36.50 25.17
N THR A 510 -31.52 -37.35 24.15
CA THR A 510 -30.25 -37.56 23.46
C THR A 510 -29.92 -36.37 22.57
N GLU A 511 -28.65 -36.18 22.21
CA GLU A 511 -28.27 -35.08 21.31
C GLU A 511 -28.96 -35.14 19.94
N HIS A 512 -29.13 -36.35 19.39
CA HIS A 512 -29.91 -36.58 18.18
C HIS A 512 -31.37 -36.16 18.36
N GLY A 513 -31.97 -36.47 19.52
CA GLY A 513 -33.30 -35.98 19.89
C GLY A 513 -33.37 -34.45 19.94
N LEU A 514 -32.36 -33.77 20.50
CA LEU A 514 -32.30 -32.31 20.56
C LEU A 514 -32.21 -31.67 19.17
N ILE A 515 -31.49 -32.29 18.22
CA ILE A 515 -31.46 -31.83 16.81
C ILE A 515 -32.89 -31.84 16.23
N MET A 516 -33.64 -32.93 16.41
CA MET A 516 -35.02 -33.03 15.94
C MET A 516 -35.95 -32.04 16.64
N CYS A 517 -35.77 -31.82 17.95
CA CYS A 517 -36.48 -30.78 18.69
C CYS A 517 -36.17 -29.37 18.16
N GLY A 518 -34.94 -29.10 17.75
CA GLY A 518 -34.53 -27.80 17.20
C GLY A 518 -35.21 -27.55 15.85
N ILE A 519 -35.26 -28.57 15.00
CA ILE A 519 -36.00 -28.53 13.73
C ILE A 519 -37.49 -28.29 14.00
N ARG A 520 -38.07 -28.98 15.00
CA ARG A 520 -39.45 -28.77 15.44
C ARG A 520 -39.73 -27.30 15.82
N CYS A 521 -38.81 -26.61 16.51
CA CYS A 521 -38.98 -25.20 16.85
C CYS A 521 -39.25 -24.31 15.61
N PHE A 522 -38.54 -24.53 14.50
CA PHE A 522 -38.76 -23.75 13.28
C PHE A 522 -40.11 -24.07 12.60
N PHE A 523 -40.57 -25.32 12.67
CA PHE A 523 -41.91 -25.68 12.19
C PHE A 523 -43.02 -25.06 13.05
N GLU A 524 -42.87 -25.01 14.38
CA GLU A 524 -43.84 -24.37 15.27
C GLU A 524 -43.85 -22.83 15.12
N LEU A 525 -42.74 -22.24 14.68
CA LEU A 525 -42.69 -20.83 14.28
C LEU A 525 -43.39 -20.56 12.94
N ASN A 526 -43.72 -21.58 12.15
CA ASN A 526 -44.26 -21.47 10.78
C ASN A 526 -43.34 -20.68 9.82
N VAL A 527 -42.03 -20.76 10.01
CA VAL A 527 -41.05 -20.04 9.17
C VAL A 527 -40.53 -20.89 8.01
N VAL A 528 -40.52 -22.23 8.16
CA VAL A 528 -40.04 -23.18 7.15
C VAL A 528 -40.86 -23.06 5.87
N GLU A 529 -42.19 -23.23 5.97
CA GLU A 529 -43.07 -23.15 4.79
C GLU A 529 -43.19 -21.72 4.26
N LYS A 530 -43.18 -20.71 5.15
CA LYS A 530 -43.35 -19.30 4.79
C LYS A 530 -42.18 -18.76 3.98
N PHE A 531 -40.95 -19.03 4.41
CA PHE A 531 -39.73 -18.58 3.72
C PHE A 531 -39.17 -19.64 2.77
N LYS A 532 -39.87 -20.76 2.60
CA LYS A 532 -39.50 -21.88 1.72
C LYS A 532 -38.09 -22.39 2.03
N VAL A 533 -37.79 -22.61 3.30
CA VAL A 533 -36.50 -23.15 3.73
C VAL A 533 -36.41 -24.62 3.28
N PRO A 534 -35.44 -25.02 2.45
CA PRO A 534 -35.34 -26.41 2.02
C PRO A 534 -35.19 -27.35 3.23
N ALA A 535 -35.95 -28.44 3.24
CA ALA A 535 -35.97 -29.38 4.39
C ALA A 535 -34.60 -30.00 4.64
N GLU A 536 -33.87 -30.28 3.56
CA GLU A 536 -32.51 -30.79 3.57
C GLU A 536 -31.55 -29.79 4.22
N THR A 537 -31.52 -28.55 3.72
CA THR A 537 -30.67 -27.47 4.23
C THR A 537 -30.91 -27.22 5.72
N LEU A 538 -32.18 -27.21 6.17
CA LEU A 538 -32.51 -27.04 7.58
C LEU A 538 -31.96 -28.17 8.45
N THR A 539 -32.12 -29.42 8.00
CA THR A 539 -31.61 -30.60 8.71
C THR A 539 -30.08 -30.59 8.75
N ARG A 540 -29.44 -30.31 7.62
CA ARG A 540 -27.99 -30.23 7.47
C ARG A 540 -27.41 -29.10 8.34
N TRP A 541 -28.06 -27.94 8.36
CA TRP A 541 -27.67 -26.80 9.17
C TRP A 541 -27.74 -27.13 10.66
N MET A 542 -28.86 -27.65 11.17
CA MET A 542 -29.01 -27.95 12.60
C MET A 542 -27.96 -28.96 13.10
N TYR A 543 -27.69 -29.99 12.29
CA TYR A 543 -26.69 -30.99 12.61
C TYR A 543 -25.26 -30.44 12.55
N THR A 544 -24.98 -29.55 11.59
CA THR A 544 -23.69 -28.86 11.46
C THR A 544 -23.47 -27.88 12.62
N VAL A 545 -24.50 -27.16 13.07
CA VAL A 545 -24.44 -26.33 14.28
C VAL A 545 -24.08 -27.19 15.48
N ARG A 546 -24.77 -28.33 15.71
CA ARG A 546 -24.40 -29.28 16.78
C ARG A 546 -22.94 -29.72 16.71
N LYS A 547 -22.42 -30.01 15.52
CA LYS A 547 -21.01 -30.43 15.32
C LYS A 547 -20.00 -29.28 15.47
N GLY A 548 -20.44 -28.03 15.30
CA GLY A 548 -19.61 -26.85 15.55
C GLY A 548 -19.44 -26.52 17.03
N TYR A 549 -20.34 -26.99 17.90
CA TYR A 549 -20.13 -26.94 19.34
C TYR A 549 -19.08 -27.97 19.78
N ARG A 550 -18.24 -27.57 20.74
CA ARG A 550 -17.18 -28.42 21.28
C ARG A 550 -17.69 -29.32 22.41
N ASP A 551 -17.02 -30.45 22.60
CA ASP A 551 -17.24 -31.36 23.72
C ASP A 551 -16.54 -30.81 24.99
N ILE A 552 -17.09 -29.72 25.55
CA ILE A 552 -16.65 -29.09 26.81
C ILE A 552 -17.75 -29.15 27.87
N THR A 553 -17.38 -28.86 29.11
CA THR A 553 -18.20 -29.16 30.30
C THR A 553 -19.58 -28.48 30.29
N TYR A 554 -19.67 -27.17 30.05
CA TYR A 554 -20.94 -26.44 30.03
C TYR A 554 -21.25 -25.78 28.67
N HIS A 555 -20.34 -25.02 28.06
CA HIS A 555 -20.58 -24.31 26.78
C HIS A 555 -20.55 -25.24 25.55
N ASN A 556 -21.39 -26.27 25.57
CA ASN A 556 -21.54 -27.30 24.53
C ASN A 556 -22.92 -27.20 23.86
N TRP A 557 -23.23 -28.16 22.97
CA TRP A 557 -24.49 -28.18 22.21
C TRP A 557 -25.74 -28.13 23.11
N ARG A 558 -25.72 -28.72 24.30
CA ARG A 558 -26.89 -28.70 25.20
C ARG A 558 -27.18 -27.30 25.71
N HIS A 559 -26.15 -26.50 26.00
CA HIS A 559 -26.31 -25.11 26.35
C HIS A 559 -26.89 -24.32 25.16
N GLY A 560 -26.25 -24.39 23.98
CA GLY A 560 -26.73 -23.72 22.76
C GLY A 560 -28.18 -24.08 22.42
N PHE A 561 -28.57 -25.35 22.56
CA PHE A 561 -29.94 -25.81 22.37
C PHE A 561 -30.92 -25.19 23.39
N ASN A 562 -30.59 -25.22 24.69
CA ASN A 562 -31.46 -24.67 25.74
C ASN A 562 -31.68 -23.16 25.59
N VAL A 563 -30.67 -22.41 25.13
CA VAL A 563 -30.78 -20.98 24.82
C VAL A 563 -31.72 -20.78 23.63
N GLY A 564 -31.56 -21.55 22.55
CA GLY A 564 -32.47 -21.55 21.40
C GLY A 564 -33.92 -21.92 21.77
N GLN A 565 -34.10 -22.96 22.59
CA GLN A 565 -35.41 -23.38 23.10
C GLN A 565 -36.05 -22.29 23.98
N THR A 566 -35.27 -21.63 24.83
CA THR A 566 -35.79 -20.54 25.68
C THR A 566 -36.20 -19.35 24.84
N MET A 567 -35.42 -18.98 23.82
CA MET A 567 -35.79 -17.92 22.87
C MET A 567 -37.11 -18.25 22.16
N PHE A 568 -37.24 -19.49 21.70
CA PHE A 568 -38.50 -20.00 21.12
C PHE A 568 -39.67 -19.91 22.10
N CYS A 569 -39.48 -20.34 23.35
CA CYS A 569 -40.50 -20.31 24.40
C CYS A 569 -40.91 -18.88 24.78
N LEU A 570 -39.96 -17.93 24.85
CA LEU A 570 -40.25 -16.51 25.09
C LEU A 570 -41.10 -15.90 23.96
N LEU A 571 -40.82 -16.26 22.71
CA LEU A 571 -41.60 -15.80 21.56
C LEU A 571 -43.01 -16.36 21.55
N GLN A 572 -43.18 -17.67 21.83
CA GLN A 572 -44.47 -18.37 21.78
C GLN A 572 -45.25 -18.24 23.10
N THR A 573 -44.78 -18.89 24.16
CA THR A 573 -45.44 -18.96 25.47
C THR A 573 -45.34 -17.63 26.22
N GLY A 574 -44.20 -16.93 26.11
CA GLY A 574 -44.03 -15.57 26.65
C GLY A 574 -44.76 -14.47 25.87
N ARG A 575 -45.40 -14.82 24.74
CA ARG A 575 -46.17 -13.92 23.86
C ARG A 575 -45.40 -12.67 23.38
N LEU A 576 -44.08 -12.73 23.32
CA LEU A 576 -43.24 -11.63 22.85
C LEU A 576 -43.19 -11.52 21.31
N ARG A 577 -43.60 -12.56 20.57
CA ARG A 577 -43.62 -12.57 19.10
C ARG A 577 -44.42 -11.41 18.49
N LYS A 578 -45.42 -10.89 19.20
CA LYS A 578 -46.28 -9.78 18.72
C LYS A 578 -45.54 -8.48 18.39
N TYR A 579 -44.31 -8.29 18.89
CA TYR A 579 -43.48 -7.11 18.60
C TYR A 579 -42.55 -7.28 17.39
N TYR A 580 -42.48 -8.49 16.87
CA TYR A 580 -41.48 -8.92 15.90
C TYR A 580 -42.14 -9.48 14.65
N SER A 581 -41.47 -9.33 13.52
CA SER A 581 -41.89 -10.01 12.30
C SER A 581 -41.49 -11.50 12.37
N ASP A 582 -42.09 -12.33 11.52
CA ASP A 582 -41.68 -13.74 11.44
C ASP A 582 -40.22 -13.89 10.99
N LEU A 583 -39.68 -12.92 10.23
CA LEU A 583 -38.27 -12.90 9.85
C LEU A 583 -37.38 -12.62 11.06
N ASP A 584 -37.78 -11.68 11.93
CA ASP A 584 -37.05 -11.37 13.15
C ASP A 584 -37.03 -12.58 14.09
N ALA A 585 -38.19 -13.21 14.29
CA ALA A 585 -38.31 -14.42 15.11
C ALA A 585 -37.47 -15.58 14.55
N PHE A 586 -37.45 -15.74 13.23
CA PHE A 586 -36.61 -16.75 12.57
C PHE A 586 -35.11 -16.49 12.85
N ALA A 587 -34.65 -15.26 12.65
CA ALA A 587 -33.26 -14.87 12.88
C ALA A 587 -32.87 -14.99 14.36
N MET A 588 -33.72 -14.56 15.30
CA MET A 588 -33.45 -14.60 16.74
C MET A 588 -33.25 -16.03 17.25
N VAL A 589 -34.10 -16.98 16.83
CA VAL A 589 -33.96 -18.38 17.24
C VAL A 589 -32.75 -19.03 16.60
N ALA A 590 -32.48 -18.75 15.32
CA ALA A 590 -31.28 -19.25 14.67
C ALA A 590 -29.99 -18.68 15.29
N ALA A 591 -29.96 -17.39 15.63
CA ALA A 591 -28.83 -16.77 16.34
C ALA A 591 -28.63 -17.34 17.74
N ALA A 592 -29.72 -17.61 18.48
CA ALA A 592 -29.67 -18.24 19.80
C ALA A 592 -29.02 -19.64 19.74
N PHE A 593 -29.29 -20.42 18.70
CA PHE A 593 -28.63 -21.73 18.50
C PHE A 593 -27.14 -21.63 18.16
N CYS A 594 -26.65 -20.49 17.69
CA CYS A 594 -25.26 -20.32 17.26
C CYS A 594 -24.41 -19.43 18.18
N HIS A 595 -25.00 -18.81 19.21
CA HIS A 595 -24.36 -17.72 19.94
C HIS A 595 -23.02 -18.08 20.60
N ASP A 596 -22.83 -19.37 20.90
CA ASP A 596 -21.65 -19.94 21.59
C ASP A 596 -20.94 -21.02 20.76
N ILE A 597 -21.17 -21.05 19.43
CA ILE A 597 -20.59 -22.06 18.56
C ILE A 597 -19.05 -21.97 18.57
N ASP A 598 -18.35 -23.10 18.67
CA ASP A 598 -16.88 -23.15 18.82
C ASP A 598 -16.31 -22.47 20.09
N HIS A 599 -17.09 -22.39 21.18
CA HIS A 599 -16.59 -21.94 22.48
C HIS A 599 -15.43 -22.82 22.99
N ARG A 600 -14.41 -22.18 23.57
CA ARG A 600 -13.12 -22.82 23.92
C ARG A 600 -12.96 -23.21 25.38
N GLY A 601 -13.97 -22.91 26.20
CA GLY A 601 -13.95 -23.15 27.64
C GLY A 601 -13.20 -22.10 28.46
N THR A 602 -12.96 -20.93 27.88
CA THR A 602 -12.24 -19.82 28.53
C THR A 602 -12.88 -18.50 28.17
N ASN A 603 -12.96 -17.59 29.14
CA ASN A 603 -13.57 -16.28 28.97
C ASN A 603 -12.74 -15.27 28.13
N ASN A 604 -13.37 -14.16 27.79
CA ASN A 604 -12.76 -13.05 27.04
C ASN A 604 -11.49 -12.52 27.72
N LEU A 605 -11.46 -12.45 29.06
CA LEU A 605 -10.29 -11.97 29.82
C LEU A 605 -9.08 -12.87 29.60
N TYR A 606 -9.25 -14.18 29.67
CA TYR A 606 -8.18 -15.14 29.38
C TYR A 606 -7.68 -15.01 27.94
N GLN A 607 -8.58 -14.83 26.97
CA GLN A 607 -8.22 -14.68 25.55
C GLN A 607 -7.33 -13.45 25.29
N THR A 608 -7.44 -12.38 26.08
CA THR A 608 -6.56 -11.20 25.94
C THR A 608 -5.08 -11.50 26.21
N ASN A 609 -4.76 -12.60 26.90
CA ASN A 609 -3.39 -13.02 27.22
C ASN A 609 -2.69 -13.74 26.04
N GLY A 610 -2.75 -13.14 24.85
CA GLY A 610 -1.91 -13.53 23.70
C GLY A 610 -2.58 -14.39 22.62
N SER A 611 -3.90 -14.60 22.67
CA SER A 611 -4.59 -15.34 21.60
C SER A 611 -4.57 -14.55 20.27
N PRO A 612 -4.55 -15.24 19.10
CA PRO A 612 -4.74 -14.58 17.81
C PRO A 612 -6.09 -13.84 17.69
N LEU A 613 -7.14 -14.35 18.36
CA LEU A 613 -8.46 -13.73 18.37
C LEU A 613 -8.44 -12.36 19.05
N ALA A 614 -7.69 -12.18 20.13
CA ALA A 614 -7.52 -10.88 20.79
C ALA A 614 -6.76 -9.85 19.92
N LYS A 615 -5.94 -10.30 18.97
CA LYS A 615 -5.29 -9.41 17.99
C LYS A 615 -6.24 -9.03 16.86
N LEU A 616 -7.18 -9.92 16.51
CA LEU A 616 -8.18 -9.71 15.48
C LEU A 616 -9.35 -8.83 15.97
N HIS A 617 -9.77 -9.01 17.22
CA HIS A 617 -10.92 -8.35 17.82
C HIS A 617 -10.52 -7.56 19.08
N GLY A 618 -10.94 -6.29 19.16
CA GLY A 618 -10.64 -5.43 20.31
C GLY A 618 -11.67 -5.45 21.45
N SER A 619 -12.85 -6.04 21.23
CA SER A 619 -13.92 -6.16 22.23
C SER A 619 -14.85 -7.33 21.89
N SER A 620 -15.45 -7.95 22.90
CA SER A 620 -16.37 -9.10 22.75
C SER A 620 -15.75 -10.16 21.82
N ILE A 621 -14.57 -10.65 22.23
CA ILE A 621 -13.64 -11.39 21.36
C ILE A 621 -14.28 -12.71 20.94
N MET A 622 -14.82 -13.46 21.90
CA MET A 622 -15.46 -14.75 21.66
C MET A 622 -16.80 -14.57 20.94
N GLU A 623 -17.61 -13.58 21.30
CA GLU A 623 -18.91 -13.33 20.65
C GLU A 623 -18.74 -12.97 19.16
N ARG A 624 -17.70 -12.20 18.82
CA ARG A 624 -17.35 -11.92 17.41
C ARG A 624 -16.86 -13.15 16.68
N HIS A 625 -16.13 -14.03 17.35
CA HIS A 625 -15.72 -15.32 16.78
C HIS A 625 -16.94 -16.22 16.49
N HIS A 626 -17.88 -16.34 17.43
CA HIS A 626 -19.14 -17.07 17.25
C HIS A 626 -19.97 -16.51 16.09
N LEU A 627 -20.01 -15.19 15.97
CA LEU A 627 -20.67 -14.49 14.88
C LEU A 627 -20.01 -14.76 13.52
N GLU A 628 -18.69 -14.70 13.44
CA GLU A 628 -17.95 -14.96 12.20
C GLU A 628 -18.11 -16.42 11.74
N TYR A 629 -18.08 -17.37 12.69
CA TYR A 629 -18.41 -18.76 12.41
C TYR A 629 -19.84 -18.89 11.87
N SER A 630 -20.80 -18.22 12.50
CA SER A 630 -22.20 -18.20 12.05
C SER A 630 -22.36 -17.63 10.63
N LYS A 631 -21.62 -16.57 10.29
CA LYS A 631 -21.59 -15.98 8.94
C LYS A 631 -20.98 -16.93 7.92
N THR A 632 -19.96 -17.69 8.31
CA THR A 632 -19.36 -18.75 7.46
C THR A 632 -20.40 -19.82 7.13
N LEU A 633 -21.25 -20.22 8.09
CA LEU A 633 -22.37 -21.15 7.82
C LEU A 633 -23.41 -20.57 6.84
N MET A 634 -23.64 -19.26 6.86
CA MET A 634 -24.57 -18.60 5.94
C MET A 634 -23.97 -18.38 4.53
N ALA A 635 -22.65 -18.35 4.41
CA ALA A 635 -21.97 -18.17 3.12
C ALA A 635 -22.00 -19.45 2.26
N GLU A 636 -22.02 -20.62 2.90
CA GLU A 636 -22.13 -21.91 2.24
C GLU A 636 -23.58 -22.18 1.80
N GLU A 637 -23.83 -22.26 0.49
CA GLU A 637 -25.17 -22.39 -0.10
C GLU A 637 -25.95 -23.59 0.46
N SER A 638 -25.28 -24.73 0.62
CA SER A 638 -25.87 -25.97 1.12
C SER A 638 -26.24 -25.96 2.61
N LEU A 639 -25.74 -24.99 3.38
CA LEU A 639 -26.00 -24.80 4.81
C LEU A 639 -26.87 -23.57 5.09
N ASN A 640 -27.03 -22.68 4.12
CA ASN A 640 -27.73 -21.42 4.30
C ASN A 640 -29.25 -21.60 4.35
N ILE A 641 -29.82 -21.70 5.55
CA ILE A 641 -31.27 -21.76 5.77
C ILE A 641 -32.03 -20.49 5.32
N PHE A 642 -31.31 -19.43 4.92
CA PHE A 642 -31.85 -18.18 4.41
C PHE A 642 -31.70 -18.02 2.88
N VAL A 643 -31.29 -19.08 2.16
CA VAL A 643 -30.97 -19.06 0.72
C VAL A 643 -32.08 -18.46 -0.17
N ASN A 644 -33.35 -18.67 0.19
CA ASN A 644 -34.50 -18.21 -0.58
C ASN A 644 -34.99 -16.80 -0.20
N LEU A 645 -34.28 -16.09 0.69
CA LEU A 645 -34.60 -14.72 1.07
C LEU A 645 -34.13 -13.70 0.02
N GLN A 646 -34.84 -12.58 -0.08
CA GLN A 646 -34.37 -11.45 -0.87
C GLN A 646 -33.15 -10.80 -0.20
N LYS A 647 -32.26 -10.18 -0.99
CA LYS A 647 -31.05 -9.51 -0.49
C LYS A 647 -31.29 -8.62 0.73
N ARG A 648 -32.32 -7.77 0.72
CA ARG A 648 -32.66 -6.88 1.85
C ARG A 648 -33.07 -7.66 3.12
N GLN A 649 -33.79 -8.77 2.95
CA GLN A 649 -34.19 -9.63 4.07
C GLN A 649 -32.96 -10.34 4.64
N PHE A 650 -32.06 -10.82 3.78
CA PHE A 650 -30.81 -11.46 4.19
C PHE A 650 -29.89 -10.49 4.94
N GLU A 651 -29.72 -9.26 4.45
CA GLU A 651 -29.00 -8.19 5.16
C GLU A 651 -29.61 -7.89 6.54
N THR A 652 -30.96 -7.94 6.64
CA THR A 652 -31.66 -7.79 7.92
C THR A 652 -31.33 -8.95 8.86
N VAL A 653 -31.35 -10.19 8.38
CA VAL A 653 -30.98 -11.37 9.18
C VAL A 653 -29.53 -11.26 9.69
N GLN A 654 -28.58 -10.87 8.83
CA GLN A 654 -27.19 -10.69 9.23
C GLN A 654 -27.05 -9.64 10.35
N HIS A 655 -27.72 -8.49 10.22
CA HIS A 655 -27.76 -7.47 11.28
C HIS A 655 -28.36 -8.02 12.58
N LEU A 656 -29.44 -8.81 12.51
CA LEU A 656 -30.05 -9.39 13.71
C LEU A 656 -29.14 -10.42 14.40
N PHE A 657 -28.36 -11.21 13.63
CA PHE A 657 -27.33 -12.08 14.19
C PHE A 657 -26.24 -11.27 14.90
N ASP A 658 -25.78 -10.17 14.30
CA ASP A 658 -24.81 -9.27 14.92
C ASP A 658 -25.34 -8.72 16.25
N VAL A 659 -26.59 -8.24 16.28
CA VAL A 659 -27.23 -7.72 17.49
C VAL A 659 -27.40 -8.81 18.55
N CYS A 660 -27.91 -9.98 18.16
CA CYS A 660 -28.20 -11.08 19.08
C CYS A 660 -26.93 -11.65 19.71
N ILE A 661 -25.97 -12.06 18.89
CA ILE A 661 -24.77 -12.77 19.37
C ILE A 661 -23.85 -11.80 20.13
N ILE A 662 -23.66 -10.56 19.67
CA ILE A 662 -22.81 -9.61 20.41
C ILE A 662 -23.45 -9.24 21.76
N ALA A 663 -24.79 -9.27 21.87
CA ALA A 663 -25.49 -8.93 23.11
C ALA A 663 -25.37 -9.98 24.23
N THR A 664 -24.84 -11.18 23.96
CA THR A 664 -24.56 -12.17 25.01
C THR A 664 -23.41 -11.74 25.92
N ASP A 665 -22.52 -10.86 25.46
CA ASP A 665 -21.48 -10.24 26.29
C ASP A 665 -22.11 -9.43 27.44
N LEU A 666 -21.92 -9.93 28.66
CA LEU A 666 -22.46 -9.34 29.87
C LEU A 666 -21.95 -7.92 30.14
N ALA A 667 -20.78 -7.53 29.62
CA ALA A 667 -20.28 -6.16 29.72
C ALA A 667 -21.18 -5.16 28.97
N LEU A 668 -21.84 -5.60 27.90
CA LEU A 668 -22.81 -4.80 27.14
C LEU A 668 -24.19 -4.81 27.80
N TYR A 669 -24.61 -5.94 28.38
CA TYR A 669 -25.86 -6.06 29.15
C TYR A 669 -26.01 -4.95 30.21
N PHE A 670 -24.97 -4.71 31.03
CA PHE A 670 -25.02 -3.68 32.08
C PHE A 670 -25.22 -2.26 31.55
N LYS A 671 -24.83 -1.99 30.29
CA LYS A 671 -25.04 -0.69 29.63
C LYS A 671 -26.47 -0.55 29.09
N LYS A 672 -27.12 -1.65 28.74
CA LYS A 672 -28.46 -1.66 28.11
C LYS A 672 -29.61 -1.79 29.12
N ARG A 673 -29.36 -2.37 30.30
CA ARG A 673 -30.39 -2.64 31.32
C ARG A 673 -31.23 -1.42 31.74
N THR A 674 -30.61 -0.24 31.85
CA THR A 674 -31.31 1.00 32.22
C THR A 674 -32.22 1.50 31.09
N MET A 675 -31.81 1.30 29.84
CA MET A 675 -32.65 1.63 28.69
C MET A 675 -33.86 0.70 28.63
N PHE A 676 -33.67 -0.59 28.89
CA PHE A 676 -34.78 -1.56 28.98
C PHE A 676 -35.76 -1.20 30.11
N GLN A 677 -35.26 -0.88 31.31
CA GLN A 677 -36.08 -0.42 32.43
C GLN A 677 -36.98 0.76 32.05
N ASN A 678 -36.44 1.72 31.30
CA ASN A 678 -37.19 2.89 30.85
C ASN A 678 -38.29 2.52 29.84
N ILE A 679 -38.03 1.54 28.96
CA ILE A 679 -39.03 0.99 28.05
C ILE A 679 -40.15 0.33 28.86
N VAL A 680 -39.81 -0.53 29.82
CA VAL A 680 -40.80 -1.21 30.68
C VAL A 680 -41.66 -0.18 31.42
N ASN A 681 -41.05 0.79 32.10
CA ASN A 681 -41.77 1.84 32.83
C ASN A 681 -42.67 2.71 31.92
N ALA A 682 -42.29 2.91 30.65
CA ALA A 682 -43.12 3.63 29.69
C ALA A 682 -44.30 2.79 29.18
N THR A 683 -44.13 1.47 29.07
CA THR A 683 -45.17 0.55 28.58
C THR A 683 -46.14 0.09 29.67
N GLU A 684 -45.73 0.05 30.94
CA GLU A 684 -46.54 -0.38 32.08
C GLU A 684 -47.86 0.40 32.24
N PRO A 685 -47.90 1.76 32.14
CA PRO A 685 -49.14 2.52 32.29
C PRO A 685 -50.07 2.49 31.05
N MET A 686 -49.68 1.87 29.94
CA MET A 686 -50.51 1.82 28.73
C MET A 686 -51.67 0.83 28.92
N GLU A 687 -52.91 1.28 28.74
CA GLU A 687 -54.11 0.47 29.00
C GLU A 687 -54.39 -0.57 27.91
N THR A 688 -54.17 -0.24 26.63
CA THR A 688 -54.46 -1.16 25.53
C THR A 688 -53.22 -1.93 25.05
N GLU A 689 -53.40 -3.19 24.71
CA GLU A 689 -52.32 -4.03 24.18
C GLU A 689 -51.81 -3.53 22.82
N LYS A 690 -52.70 -2.93 22.02
CA LYS A 690 -52.35 -2.32 20.74
C LYS A 690 -51.37 -1.16 20.93
N ASP A 691 -51.61 -0.28 21.90
CA ASP A 691 -50.73 0.86 22.16
C ASP A 691 -49.32 0.39 22.58
N LYS A 692 -49.24 -0.68 23.38
CA LYS A 692 -47.95 -1.31 23.75
C LYS A 692 -47.22 -1.86 22.52
N VAL A 693 -47.92 -2.58 21.66
CA VAL A 693 -47.36 -3.14 20.42
C VAL A 693 -46.89 -2.04 19.47
N ASP A 694 -47.70 -1.01 19.25
CA ASP A 694 -47.36 0.11 18.36
C ASP A 694 -46.19 0.93 18.93
N HIS A 695 -46.12 1.12 20.26
CA HIS A 695 -45.02 1.82 20.91
C HIS A 695 -43.67 1.12 20.70
N ILE A 696 -43.65 -0.21 20.69
CA ILE A 696 -42.42 -0.99 20.51
C ILE A 696 -42.12 -1.19 19.03
N SER A 697 -43.09 -1.69 18.26
CA SER A 697 -42.89 -2.16 16.88
C SER A 697 -42.52 -1.03 15.93
N ASN A 698 -42.98 0.20 16.17
CA ASN A 698 -42.67 1.38 15.35
C ASN A 698 -41.26 1.96 15.63
N ASN A 699 -40.52 1.43 16.61
CA ASN A 699 -39.18 1.90 16.94
C ASN A 699 -38.17 0.75 16.93
N ALA A 700 -37.33 0.72 15.89
CA ALA A 700 -36.31 -0.31 15.71
C ALA A 700 -35.34 -0.41 16.91
N ILE A 701 -34.95 0.72 17.51
CA ILE A 701 -34.02 0.75 18.65
C ILE A 701 -34.65 0.07 19.88
N ARG A 702 -35.95 0.29 20.13
CA ARG A 702 -36.64 -0.37 21.25
C ARG A 702 -36.69 -1.88 21.04
N LYS A 703 -37.01 -2.32 19.82
CA LYS A 703 -36.99 -3.74 19.46
C LYS A 703 -35.62 -4.36 19.70
N GLU A 704 -34.55 -3.72 19.23
CA GLU A 704 -33.18 -4.23 19.41
C GLU A 704 -32.76 -4.28 20.89
N ILE A 705 -33.13 -3.29 21.70
CA ILE A 705 -32.86 -3.32 23.15
C ILE A 705 -33.59 -4.48 23.82
N ILE A 706 -34.87 -4.69 23.50
CA ILE A 706 -35.64 -5.82 24.04
C ILE A 706 -35.03 -7.13 23.56
N MET A 707 -34.67 -7.24 22.28
CA MET A 707 -34.01 -8.41 21.69
C MET A 707 -32.69 -8.76 22.39
N ALA A 708 -31.83 -7.76 22.62
CA ALA A 708 -30.58 -7.95 23.35
C ALA A 708 -30.83 -8.46 24.78
N MET A 709 -31.78 -7.85 25.49
CA MET A 709 -32.15 -8.28 26.85
C MET A 709 -32.79 -9.68 26.87
N MET A 710 -33.59 -10.02 25.85
CA MET A 710 -34.15 -11.36 25.67
C MET A 710 -33.03 -12.37 25.46
N MET A 711 -32.01 -12.05 24.65
CA MET A 711 -30.88 -12.94 24.41
C MET A 711 -30.11 -13.23 25.70
N THR A 712 -29.73 -12.19 26.47
CA THR A 712 -29.09 -12.39 27.79
C THR A 712 -29.99 -13.18 28.75
N GLY A 713 -31.31 -12.95 28.72
CA GLY A 713 -32.27 -13.73 29.49
C GLY A 713 -32.36 -15.20 29.05
N CYS A 714 -32.15 -15.51 27.77
CA CYS A 714 -32.13 -16.89 27.27
C CYS A 714 -30.82 -17.59 27.64
N ASP A 715 -29.70 -16.90 27.49
CA ASP A 715 -28.37 -17.38 27.86
C ASP A 715 -28.32 -17.78 29.34
N LEU A 716 -28.81 -16.89 30.21
CA LEU A 716 -28.90 -17.15 31.65
C LEU A 716 -30.09 -18.02 32.08
N SER A 717 -30.82 -18.65 31.17
CA SER A 717 -32.09 -19.34 31.47
C SER A 717 -31.96 -20.57 32.37
N ALA A 718 -30.79 -21.21 32.39
CA ALA A 718 -30.53 -22.38 33.21
C ALA A 718 -30.79 -22.15 34.71
N ILE A 719 -30.62 -20.91 35.20
CA ILE A 719 -30.85 -20.55 36.60
C ILE A 719 -32.34 -20.54 36.99
N THR A 720 -33.24 -20.54 36.01
CA THR A 720 -34.70 -20.51 36.23
C THR A 720 -35.34 -21.90 36.19
N LYS A 721 -34.56 -22.93 35.83
CA LYS A 721 -35.01 -24.31 35.73
C LYS A 721 -35.27 -24.91 37.12
N PRO A 722 -36.04 -26.01 37.24
CA PRO A 722 -36.24 -26.70 38.51
C PRO A 722 -34.91 -27.07 39.19
N TRP A 723 -34.90 -27.13 40.52
CA TRP A 723 -33.70 -27.35 41.34
C TRP A 723 -32.85 -28.56 40.90
N GLU A 724 -33.49 -29.67 40.54
CA GLU A 724 -32.83 -30.90 40.09
C GLU A 724 -32.01 -30.71 38.80
N VAL A 725 -32.38 -29.73 37.99
CA VAL A 725 -31.67 -29.34 36.78
C VAL A 725 -30.62 -28.28 37.12
N GLN A 726 -31.04 -27.22 37.80
CA GLN A 726 -30.20 -26.06 38.09
C GLN A 726 -28.98 -26.44 38.92
N SER A 727 -29.12 -27.30 39.93
CA SER A 727 -28.02 -27.73 40.79
C SER A 727 -26.92 -28.47 40.01
N LYS A 728 -27.29 -29.30 39.03
CA LYS A 728 -26.34 -29.98 38.13
C LYS A 728 -25.65 -29.00 37.20
N VAL A 729 -26.42 -28.07 36.61
CA VAL A 729 -25.85 -27.05 35.73
C VAL A 729 -24.85 -26.15 36.46
N ALA A 730 -25.15 -25.72 37.68
CA ALA A 730 -24.23 -24.91 38.47
C ALA A 730 -22.89 -25.62 38.74
N LEU A 731 -22.91 -26.95 38.93
CA LEU A 731 -21.67 -27.74 39.09
C LEU A 731 -20.89 -27.85 37.78
N MET A 732 -21.56 -27.97 36.63
CA MET A 732 -20.89 -27.99 35.32
C MET A 732 -20.21 -26.65 35.03
N VAL A 733 -20.91 -25.52 35.26
CA VAL A 733 -20.34 -24.17 35.11
C VAL A 733 -19.16 -23.96 36.05
N ALA A 734 -19.28 -24.35 37.32
CA ALA A 734 -18.19 -24.24 38.28
C ALA A 734 -16.97 -25.09 37.86
N ALA A 735 -17.19 -26.30 37.36
CA ALA A 735 -16.12 -27.16 36.87
C ALA A 735 -15.38 -26.54 35.68
N GLU A 736 -16.08 -25.88 34.75
CA GLU A 736 -15.44 -25.17 33.63
C GLU A 736 -14.64 -23.94 34.09
N PHE A 737 -15.17 -23.14 35.03
CA PHE A 737 -14.42 -22.04 35.64
C PHE A 737 -13.14 -22.52 36.34
N TRP A 738 -13.23 -23.67 37.01
CA TRP A 738 -12.10 -24.28 37.67
C TRP A 738 -11.04 -24.81 36.69
N GLU A 739 -11.47 -25.39 35.56
CA GLU A 739 -10.56 -25.79 34.47
C GLU A 739 -9.82 -24.57 33.91
N GLN A 740 -10.51 -23.45 33.72
CA GLN A 740 -9.86 -22.19 33.35
C GLN A 740 -8.89 -21.70 34.43
N GLY A 741 -9.28 -21.72 35.72
CA GLY A 741 -8.40 -21.29 36.80
C GLY A 741 -7.12 -22.13 36.91
N ASP A 742 -7.19 -23.43 36.61
CA ASP A 742 -6.02 -24.30 36.51
C ASP A 742 -5.11 -23.91 35.33
N LEU A 743 -5.69 -23.51 34.19
CA LEU A 743 -4.93 -22.98 33.05
C LEU A 743 -4.26 -21.65 33.36
N GLU A 744 -4.95 -20.71 34.01
CA GLU A 744 -4.38 -19.44 34.46
C GLU A 744 -3.19 -19.65 35.40
N ARG A 745 -3.33 -20.61 36.32
CA ARG A 745 -2.25 -20.98 37.25
C ARG A 745 -1.06 -21.63 36.56
N SER A 746 -1.29 -22.51 35.60
CA SER A 746 -0.23 -23.33 34.98
C SER A 746 0.44 -22.68 33.78
N VAL A 747 -0.28 -21.85 33.01
CA VAL A 747 0.21 -21.24 31.77
C VAL A 747 0.62 -19.79 31.99
N LEU A 748 -0.07 -19.05 32.86
CA LEU A 748 0.17 -17.62 33.08
C LEU A 748 0.90 -17.33 34.41
N ASP A 749 1.12 -18.34 35.25
CA ASP A 749 1.67 -18.20 36.62
C ASP A 749 0.88 -17.18 37.48
N GLN A 750 -0.43 -17.07 37.25
CA GLN A 750 -1.32 -16.16 37.97
C GLN A 750 -2.15 -16.92 39.01
N GLN A 751 -2.47 -16.28 40.13
CA GLN A 751 -3.44 -16.86 41.06
C GLN A 751 -4.86 -16.53 40.58
N PRO A 752 -5.69 -17.52 40.17
CA PRO A 752 -7.10 -17.31 39.90
C PRO A 752 -7.85 -16.66 41.07
N ILE A 753 -8.91 -15.95 40.73
CA ILE A 753 -9.89 -15.44 41.69
C ILE A 753 -10.62 -16.61 42.39
N PRO A 754 -11.19 -16.42 43.60
CA PRO A 754 -11.86 -17.49 44.34
C PRO A 754 -12.94 -18.26 43.57
N MET A 755 -13.62 -17.59 42.63
CA MET A 755 -14.64 -18.20 41.77
C MET A 755 -14.07 -19.31 40.85
N MET A 756 -12.81 -19.15 40.43
CA MET A 756 -12.09 -20.06 39.53
C MET A 756 -11.13 -20.98 40.30
N ASP A 757 -11.04 -20.88 41.63
CA ASP A 757 -10.19 -21.76 42.44
C ASP A 757 -11.00 -22.96 42.97
N ARG A 758 -10.61 -24.19 42.57
CA ARG A 758 -11.21 -25.44 43.05
C ARG A 758 -11.17 -25.59 44.57
N ASN A 759 -10.20 -24.97 45.24
CA ASN A 759 -10.08 -25.02 46.69
C ASN A 759 -11.17 -24.22 47.41
N CYS A 760 -11.81 -23.28 46.70
CA CYS A 760 -12.93 -22.47 47.19
C CYS A 760 -14.30 -23.07 46.83
N ALA A 761 -14.37 -24.31 46.34
CA ALA A 761 -15.62 -24.95 45.92
C ALA A 761 -16.72 -24.97 46.99
N ALA A 762 -16.35 -25.02 48.27
CA ALA A 762 -17.31 -24.98 49.38
C ALA A 762 -18.06 -23.64 49.50
N GLU A 763 -17.53 -22.56 48.93
CA GLU A 763 -18.14 -21.23 48.90
C GLU A 763 -19.11 -21.02 47.73
N LEU A 764 -19.20 -21.99 46.80
CA LEU A 764 -20.07 -21.93 45.63
C LEU A 764 -21.53 -21.52 45.94
N PRO A 765 -22.20 -22.00 47.02
CA PRO A 765 -23.56 -21.56 47.34
C PRO A 765 -23.68 -20.05 47.57
N LYS A 766 -22.70 -19.45 48.25
CA LYS A 766 -22.67 -18.01 48.53
C LYS A 766 -22.41 -17.22 47.26
N MET A 767 -21.50 -17.70 46.43
CA MET A 767 -21.19 -17.13 45.11
C MET A 767 -22.45 -17.11 44.22
N GLN A 768 -23.13 -18.25 44.08
CA GLN A 768 -24.37 -18.38 43.30
C GLN A 768 -25.48 -17.44 43.80
N CYS A 769 -25.64 -17.26 45.12
CA CYS A 769 -26.57 -16.27 45.67
C CYS A 769 -26.27 -14.85 45.19
N GLY A 770 -24.98 -14.47 45.15
CA GLY A 770 -24.54 -13.16 44.66
C GLY A 770 -24.86 -12.97 43.18
N PHE A 771 -24.56 -13.97 42.35
CA PHE A 771 -24.85 -13.94 40.92
C PHE A 771 -26.35 -13.80 40.61
N ILE A 772 -27.17 -14.63 41.27
CA ILE A 772 -28.63 -14.58 41.11
C ILE A 772 -29.15 -13.19 41.44
N GLN A 773 -28.70 -12.60 42.56
CA GLN A 773 -29.18 -11.30 43.01
C GLN A 773 -28.69 -10.13 42.14
N PHE A 774 -27.44 -10.19 41.68
CA PHE A 774 -26.81 -9.05 41.00
C PHE A 774 -27.03 -9.04 39.49
N VAL A 775 -27.00 -10.21 38.85
CA VAL A 775 -27.08 -10.35 37.39
C VAL A 775 -28.49 -10.76 36.97
N CYS A 776 -28.98 -11.89 37.48
CA CYS A 776 -30.19 -12.54 36.98
C CYS A 776 -31.50 -11.87 37.45
N ALA A 777 -31.57 -11.46 38.72
CA ALA A 777 -32.80 -10.96 39.31
C ALA A 777 -33.36 -9.72 38.61
N PHE A 778 -32.48 -8.84 38.10
CA PHE A 778 -32.91 -7.67 37.36
C PHE A 778 -33.66 -8.05 36.08
N VAL A 779 -33.04 -8.86 35.22
CA VAL A 779 -33.62 -9.16 33.89
C VAL A 779 -34.95 -9.89 34.01
N TYR A 780 -35.06 -10.90 34.88
CA TYR A 780 -36.31 -11.66 35.03
C TYR A 780 -37.40 -10.89 35.75
N LYS A 781 -37.05 -10.04 36.72
CA LYS A 781 -38.03 -9.16 37.37
C LYS A 781 -38.63 -8.15 36.39
N GLU A 782 -37.79 -7.56 35.55
CA GLU A 782 -38.26 -6.58 34.57
C GLU A 782 -39.04 -7.25 33.44
N PHE A 783 -38.65 -8.46 33.00
CA PHE A 783 -39.47 -9.25 32.08
C PHE A 783 -40.80 -9.69 32.68
N SER A 784 -40.87 -10.08 33.95
CA SER A 784 -42.14 -10.46 34.61
C SER A 784 -43.08 -9.27 34.80
N ARG A 785 -42.54 -8.07 35.05
CA ARG A 785 -43.31 -6.82 35.05
C ARG A 785 -43.80 -6.45 33.66
N PHE A 786 -42.96 -6.69 32.64
CA PHE A 786 -43.28 -6.38 31.27
C PHE A 786 -44.33 -7.34 30.68
N HIS A 787 -44.21 -8.65 30.97
CA HIS A 787 -45.12 -9.72 30.53
C HIS A 787 -45.39 -10.72 31.67
N VAL A 788 -46.66 -10.87 32.03
CA VAL A 788 -47.10 -11.74 33.13
C VAL A 788 -46.83 -13.22 32.84
N GLU A 789 -46.81 -13.60 31.56
CA GLU A 789 -46.51 -14.97 31.10
C GLU A 789 -45.09 -15.44 31.46
N ILE A 790 -44.16 -14.51 31.76
CA ILE A 790 -42.77 -14.80 32.11
C ILE A 790 -42.58 -14.94 33.63
N THR A 791 -43.60 -14.62 34.44
CA THR A 791 -43.57 -14.77 35.91
C THR A 791 -43.08 -16.15 36.39
N PRO A 792 -43.42 -17.29 35.75
CA PRO A 792 -42.89 -18.59 36.15
C PRO A 792 -41.36 -18.68 36.16
N MET A 793 -40.65 -17.97 35.25
CA MET A 793 -39.19 -17.93 35.25
C MET A 793 -38.64 -17.14 36.45
N PHE A 794 -39.30 -16.03 36.82
CA PHE A 794 -38.93 -15.23 37.98
C PHE A 794 -39.22 -15.98 39.30
N ASP A 795 -40.33 -16.72 39.38
CA ASP A 795 -40.63 -17.58 40.52
C ASP A 795 -39.61 -18.72 40.65
N GLY A 796 -39.25 -19.37 39.53
CA GLY A 796 -38.19 -20.36 39.47
C GLY A 796 -36.85 -19.83 39.99
N LEU A 797 -36.46 -18.62 39.56
CA LEU A 797 -35.27 -17.92 40.06
C LEU A 797 -35.31 -17.73 41.58
N ASN A 798 -36.42 -17.23 42.12
CA ASN A 798 -36.57 -16.96 43.55
C ASN A 798 -36.57 -18.24 44.39
N ASN A 799 -37.16 -19.32 43.88
CA ASN A 799 -37.13 -20.63 44.51
C ASN A 799 -35.69 -21.18 44.57
N ASN A 800 -34.94 -21.09 43.46
CA ASN A 800 -33.54 -21.50 43.43
C ASN A 800 -32.67 -20.62 44.35
N LEU A 801 -32.92 -19.31 44.41
CA LEU A 801 -32.23 -18.43 45.36
C LEU A 801 -32.45 -18.87 46.82
N LYS A 802 -33.66 -19.32 47.16
CA LYS A 802 -33.96 -19.84 48.49
C LYS A 802 -33.14 -21.10 48.78
N ASN A 803 -33.13 -22.06 47.86
CA ASN A 803 -32.36 -23.30 48.01
C ASN A 803 -30.85 -23.03 48.16
N TRP A 804 -30.29 -22.12 47.35
CA TRP A 804 -28.88 -21.73 47.47
C TRP A 804 -28.57 -21.01 48.78
N LYS A 805 -29.47 -20.16 49.28
CA LYS A 805 -29.32 -19.53 50.59
C LYS A 805 -29.30 -20.53 51.72
N GLU A 806 -30.20 -21.51 51.70
CA GLU A 806 -30.23 -22.60 52.69
C GLU A 806 -28.89 -23.37 52.70
N LEU A 807 -28.33 -23.69 51.53
CA LEU A 807 -27.00 -24.31 51.44
C LEU A 807 -25.88 -23.41 51.94
N ALA A 808 -25.93 -22.11 51.64
CA ALA A 808 -24.95 -21.13 52.10
C ALA A 808 -24.98 -20.98 53.63
N ASP A 809 -26.17 -20.96 54.23
CA ASP A 809 -26.36 -20.86 55.69
C ASP A 809 -25.85 -22.12 56.41
N ILE A 810 -26.10 -23.31 55.85
CA ILE A 810 -25.55 -24.58 56.35
C ILE A 810 -24.02 -24.54 56.33
N HIS A 811 -23.43 -24.07 55.23
CA HIS A 811 -21.98 -23.95 55.11
C HIS A 811 -21.41 -22.92 56.10
N ALA A 812 -22.05 -21.75 56.24
CA ALA A 812 -21.63 -20.72 57.18
C ALA A 812 -21.67 -21.21 58.64
N ALA A 813 -22.73 -21.93 59.03
CA ALA A 813 -22.84 -22.54 60.36
C ALA A 813 -21.72 -23.56 60.62
N LYS A 814 -21.39 -24.38 59.62
CA LYS A 814 -20.26 -25.34 59.70
C LYS A 814 -18.92 -24.63 59.88
N MET A 815 -18.67 -23.55 59.14
CA MET A 815 -17.44 -22.77 59.26
C MET A 815 -17.33 -22.04 60.59
N ALA A 816 -18.44 -21.47 61.10
CA ALA A 816 -18.48 -20.82 62.41
C ALA A 816 -18.17 -21.81 63.54
N ALA A 817 -18.69 -23.04 63.47
CA ALA A 817 -18.38 -24.10 64.44
C ALA A 817 -16.89 -24.48 64.41
N ILE A 818 -16.28 -24.61 63.23
CA ILE A 818 -14.84 -24.90 63.07
C ILE A 818 -14.00 -23.74 63.63
N GLU A 819 -14.40 -22.49 63.41
CA GLU A 819 -13.69 -21.31 63.93
C GLU A 819 -13.80 -21.22 65.46
N GLU A 820 -14.95 -21.55 66.03
CA GLU A 820 -15.13 -21.63 67.47
C GLU A 820 -14.29 -22.75 68.10
N GLU A 821 -14.17 -23.89 67.43
CA GLU A 821 -13.33 -25.01 67.86
C GLU A 821 -11.83 -24.66 67.78
N LYS A 822 -11.40 -23.98 66.71
CA LYS A 822 -10.04 -23.42 66.61
C LYS A 822 -9.76 -22.40 67.72
N LYS A 823 -10.69 -21.48 68.01
CA LYS A 823 -10.55 -20.51 69.11
C LYS A 823 -10.48 -21.19 70.49
N LYS A 824 -11.17 -22.32 70.69
CA LYS A 824 -11.08 -23.14 71.91
C LYS A 824 -9.74 -23.87 72.04
N LEU A 825 -9.13 -24.27 70.92
CA LEU A 825 -7.80 -24.90 70.87
C LEU A 825 -6.65 -23.89 70.99
N GLU A 826 -6.85 -22.64 70.57
CA GLU A 826 -5.86 -21.55 70.62
C GLU A 826 -5.90 -20.72 71.94
N ALA A 827 -6.82 -21.01 72.86
CA ALA A 827 -6.88 -20.33 74.16
C ALA A 827 -5.77 -20.86 75.11
N PRO A 828 -4.80 -20.03 75.54
CA PRO A 828 -3.78 -20.48 76.48
C PRO A 828 -4.34 -20.57 77.90
N ALA A 829 -4.03 -21.65 78.61
CA ALA A 829 -4.21 -21.76 80.05
C ALA A 829 -3.27 -20.77 80.76
N VAL A 830 -3.80 -19.73 81.41
CA VAL A 830 -3.05 -18.99 82.45
C VAL A 830 -3.97 -18.53 83.57
N ASP A 831 -3.73 -19.11 84.75
CA ASP A 831 -4.13 -18.60 86.05
C ASP A 831 -3.14 -17.51 86.52
N SER A 832 -3.69 -16.46 87.15
CA SER A 832 -3.03 -15.48 88.05
C SER A 832 -1.90 -14.55 87.54
N ALA A 833 -2.16 -13.22 87.59
CA ALA A 833 -1.46 -12.24 88.43
C ALA A 833 -1.53 -10.78 87.87
N ILE A 834 -1.61 -9.85 88.81
CA ILE A 834 -1.87 -8.40 88.70
C ILE A 834 -0.60 -7.60 88.34
N SER A 835 -0.73 -6.49 87.56
CA SER A 835 -0.17 -5.14 87.87
C SER A 835 0.14 -4.26 86.63
N THR A 836 -0.69 -3.21 86.48
CA THR A 836 -0.43 -1.80 86.09
C THR A 836 0.90 -1.36 85.43
N THR A 837 0.87 -0.79 84.21
CA THR A 837 0.93 0.67 83.87
C THR A 837 1.14 0.91 82.35
N PRO A 838 0.76 2.08 81.80
CA PRO A 838 0.63 2.31 80.34
C PRO A 838 1.75 3.17 79.75
N VAL A 839 2.08 2.96 78.46
CA VAL A 839 2.80 3.95 77.62
C VAL A 839 2.19 3.99 76.22
N ALA A 840 1.99 5.22 75.76
CA ALA A 840 1.38 5.62 74.50
C ALA A 840 2.37 5.63 73.33
N ASP A 841 1.85 5.40 72.12
CA ASP A 841 2.16 6.07 70.85
C ASP A 841 1.27 5.37 69.79
N GLY A 842 0.52 6.00 68.89
CA GLY A 842 0.64 7.32 68.31
C GLY A 842 0.72 7.18 66.79
N CYS A 843 -0.37 6.86 66.07
CA CYS A 843 -0.45 7.20 64.64
C CYS A 843 -1.89 7.22 64.07
N LYS A 844 -2.36 8.46 63.86
CA LYS A 844 -3.16 9.01 62.76
C LYS A 844 -4.24 8.14 62.10
N LYS A 845 -5.48 8.53 62.38
CA LYS A 845 -6.66 8.36 61.52
C LYS A 845 -6.42 9.06 60.17
N SER A 846 -6.50 8.33 59.06
CA SER A 846 -6.83 8.89 57.75
C SER A 846 -8.24 8.49 57.36
N SER A 847 -9.05 9.50 57.09
CA SER A 847 -10.42 9.45 56.59
C SER A 847 -10.51 8.72 55.25
N THR A 848 -11.24 7.60 55.21
CA THR A 848 -11.75 7.02 53.97
C THR A 848 -13.14 7.59 53.67
N GLN A 849 -13.20 8.48 52.66
CA GLN A 849 -14.42 8.71 51.89
C GLN A 849 -14.86 7.40 51.19
N PRO A 850 -16.16 7.17 50.96
CA PRO A 850 -16.65 5.96 50.31
C PRO A 850 -16.32 6.02 48.82
N CYS A 851 -15.36 5.21 48.38
CA CYS A 851 -15.01 5.10 46.97
C CYS A 851 -16.00 4.15 46.28
N ASN A 852 -16.72 4.67 45.28
CA ASN A 852 -17.73 3.97 44.46
C ASN A 852 -17.17 2.83 43.55
N LEU A 853 -15.98 2.29 43.82
CA LEU A 853 -15.31 1.30 42.98
C LEU A 853 -15.72 -0.16 43.21
N HIS A 854 -16.46 -0.48 44.28
CA HIS A 854 -16.86 -1.88 44.59
C HIS A 854 -18.03 -2.43 43.75
N ARG A 855 -18.59 -1.65 42.81
CA ARG A 855 -19.75 -2.07 42.00
C ARG A 855 -19.40 -2.65 40.63
N GLN A 856 -18.15 -2.53 40.17
CA GLN A 856 -17.70 -3.08 38.88
C GLN A 856 -16.94 -4.41 39.03
N THR A 857 -16.23 -4.64 40.14
CA THR A 857 -15.45 -5.86 40.35
C THR A 857 -16.31 -7.12 40.44
N PHE A 858 -17.49 -7.07 41.08
CA PHE A 858 -18.41 -8.22 41.16
C PHE A 858 -19.05 -8.61 39.82
N ALA A 859 -19.07 -7.73 38.82
CA ALA A 859 -19.58 -8.08 37.48
C ALA A 859 -18.52 -8.83 36.67
N VAL A 860 -17.27 -8.38 36.76
CA VAL A 860 -16.11 -8.94 36.04
C VAL A 860 -15.80 -10.37 36.49
N GLU A 861 -16.13 -10.73 37.72
CA GLU A 861 -15.97 -12.10 38.25
C GLU A 861 -17.01 -13.10 37.71
N TRP A 862 -18.08 -12.63 37.06
CA TRP A 862 -19.21 -13.45 36.57
C TRP A 862 -19.48 -13.30 35.08
N THR A 863 -18.67 -12.52 34.38
CA THR A 863 -18.69 -12.39 32.92
C THR A 863 -17.73 -13.40 32.31
N TYR A 864 -18.25 -14.34 31.52
CA TYR A 864 -17.46 -14.98 30.46
C TYR A 864 -17.14 -13.96 29.34
#